data_AF-A0A816BD65-F1
#
_entry.id   AF-A0A816BD65-F1
#
_cell.length_a   1.000
_cell.length_b   1.000
_cell.length_c   1.000
_cell.angle_alpha   90.00
_cell.angle_beta   90.00
_cell.angle_gamma   90.00
#
_symmetry.space_group_name_H-M   'P 1'
#
loop_
_entity.id
_entity.type
_entity.pdbx_description
1 polymer ?
#
loop_
_entity_poly.entity_id
_entity_poly.type
_entity_poly.pdbx_seq_one_letter_code
_entity_poly.pdbx_strand_id
1 'polypeptide(L)'
;MQYSSTATTSSSTSTSSTATTSSSTSTSSTATTSSSTSTSSTATTSISTTASVCERWEIEQPIVVRGYTLKGAVLHQASPLISIDVLLFRSSSSDNLPAPTCSNDGPLNKNELNLLPPTVNPQNFVCRTRTNVKGEYIFDDVPIGLYIVLPIYSTPSLDIVFIPDQKAITITHKDFSVETPFETGTISFHGRVVKSTKTDKLIPLANAQISIDGKPCCQTDANGLFKLKHIRPSGTIKIKSDLDGYTFKEITHTINLNRLIGIGDTSTPLVLSPEKVRVTGRVQCSSTRKQTIRYTDAEKKLVQRFEVEPNTEYSIYIPPGIYTFSPELSDVDVRSGVHLTPEVIDVDVSHGSPIDQINFSQLKAKLNGVIHCIDDCQNDLSQLELTSRSGVMTKIDLIKNPSKTNEIHFEQDNLLPGKYSVSLIKSKQTDKYCWKESQLDVDLSNANKTIRFEQIGFKLRIHLQTTNKVTLKINQVKENFYTNTIDLLSGLNEVCLPNHGVYELIPSSCMKFEKEKYSYDTSKASSLTPIELIPSEYQVFVSIQSDNDDQSTTTFPVLIRNSKQNSEVTLDLQKEKNKWSGSFWAKNGEQFAIFPQSEVWLFEPDHQIIAISSDNCQANQVKFVARRGLFISGSTDPVVPDANVSLYTIATDKTKTDQTIDIDGQPMNLLLSTWTKSDGTYTFGPLSNDPSYHVVIQKTGHVFTRKSASSAYDFKTEKLASILAQIKDVDGVFLLLTSSTNNMRRRTATTDSTGEVLFSDLQSGKYYLRPQLREYRFHPEDAHIDLASGAEVTAKFEVERVAFSCYGQVTSLNNEPETGLIIDAIGIEQCISATRESAKTDMNGQFRLRALQPGCRYQLQYRANPSEPTQIDVLQIEPRNKIIEIVDNDVQHIHLYTIKRPSDVDINVFIQTQTQFLNQLKVKLYKSSQRESPIQTVTLTNSPFAYFNAVPLDNESYTIRVDSPLSTSVYNYIQPEVSFTANQTFLFFTFNFQPRLRIYDGESGLTGSYSAFIIALMIIAVIFKYETILPFARSFYGYARETLLPNLIKKSSSVLSSTQTTDQNSNTKLTSNLNNDVTLSNDTKRRARVAD
;
A
#
# COMPACT_ATOMS: atom_id res chain seq x y z
N MET A 1 42.45 -58.39 -3.51
CA MET A 1 43.50 -58.64 -2.49
C MET A 1 43.07 -57.83 -1.27
N GLN A 2 42.60 -58.44 -0.17
CA GLN A 2 43.36 -59.20 0.84
C GLN A 2 44.28 -58.27 1.65
N TYR A 3 44.38 -58.38 2.97
CA TYR A 3 44.52 -59.57 3.84
C TYR A 3 43.85 -59.37 5.23
N SER A 4 43.78 -60.28 6.22
CA SER A 4 44.25 -61.68 6.41
C SER A 4 43.58 -62.35 7.62
N SER A 5 43.31 -63.66 7.54
CA SER A 5 43.58 -64.67 8.59
C SER A 5 43.40 -66.07 7.98
N THR A 6 44.40 -66.96 7.84
CA THR A 6 45.30 -67.65 8.80
C THR A 6 44.65 -68.79 9.59
N ALA A 7 44.69 -70.01 9.04
CA ALA A 7 44.68 -71.25 9.83
C ALA A 7 45.48 -72.37 9.13
N THR A 8 46.30 -73.01 9.96
CA THR A 8 46.93 -74.34 9.92
C THR A 8 46.05 -75.50 9.40
N THR A 9 46.52 -76.72 9.05
CA THR A 9 47.73 -77.48 9.48
C THR A 9 48.05 -78.63 8.49
N SER A 10 49.29 -79.20 8.53
CA SER A 10 49.72 -80.61 8.27
C SER A 10 49.03 -81.52 7.21
N SER A 11 49.69 -82.45 6.49
CA SER A 11 50.84 -83.30 6.87
C SER A 11 51.62 -83.87 5.67
N SER A 12 52.66 -84.68 5.95
CA SER A 12 53.36 -85.59 5.02
C SER A 12 52.48 -86.84 4.67
N THR A 13 52.86 -87.84 3.84
CA THR A 13 54.20 -88.39 3.50
C THR A 13 54.15 -89.33 2.26
N SER A 14 55.21 -89.37 1.41
CA SER A 14 55.71 -90.52 0.58
C SER A 14 54.76 -91.28 -0.40
N THR A 15 55.17 -91.95 -1.50
CA THR A 15 56.39 -92.72 -1.85
C THR A 15 56.65 -92.80 -3.39
N SER A 16 57.91 -93.09 -3.79
CA SER A 16 58.33 -93.78 -5.05
C SER A 16 58.07 -93.11 -6.43
N SER A 17 58.86 -93.31 -7.51
CA SER A 17 60.03 -94.21 -7.74
C SER A 17 61.09 -93.63 -8.73
N THR A 18 62.36 -93.89 -8.39
CA THR A 18 63.52 -94.30 -9.22
C THR A 18 63.69 -93.85 -10.68
N ALA A 19 64.79 -93.12 -10.97
CA ALA A 19 65.83 -93.51 -11.94
C ALA A 19 67.07 -92.58 -11.84
N THR A 20 68.28 -93.11 -12.05
CA THR A 20 69.57 -92.38 -11.91
C THR A 20 70.56 -92.82 -12.99
N THR A 21 71.46 -91.93 -13.42
CA THR A 21 72.81 -92.09 -14.06
C THR A 21 73.03 -91.03 -15.17
N SER A 22 74.23 -90.75 -15.68
CA SER A 22 75.48 -90.24 -15.04
C SER A 22 76.63 -90.27 -16.06
N SER A 23 77.29 -89.14 -16.31
CA SER A 23 78.63 -89.03 -16.96
C SER A 23 79.08 -87.55 -16.89
N SER A 24 80.29 -87.13 -16.53
CA SER A 24 81.68 -87.64 -16.58
C SER A 24 82.48 -87.11 -17.78
N THR A 25 83.43 -86.22 -17.48
CA THR A 25 84.36 -85.56 -18.42
C THR A 25 85.54 -86.45 -18.85
N SER A 26 86.13 -86.14 -20.00
CA SER A 26 87.51 -86.50 -20.37
C SER A 26 88.16 -85.39 -21.19
N THR A 27 89.48 -85.48 -21.41
CA THR A 27 90.35 -84.35 -21.83
C THR A 27 91.36 -84.76 -22.91
N SER A 28 92.26 -83.83 -23.29
CA SER A 28 93.48 -83.99 -24.12
C SER A 28 93.27 -84.06 -25.66
N SER A 29 94.23 -83.62 -26.50
CA SER A 29 95.31 -82.62 -26.31
C SER A 29 95.89 -82.17 -27.67
N THR A 30 96.37 -80.93 -27.75
CA THR A 30 96.93 -80.32 -28.96
C THR A 30 98.45 -80.50 -29.06
N ALA A 31 99.00 -80.67 -30.27
CA ALA A 31 100.40 -80.35 -30.58
C ALA A 31 100.53 -79.90 -32.05
N THR A 32 101.20 -78.76 -32.27
CA THR A 32 101.37 -78.15 -33.60
C THR A 32 102.81 -78.32 -34.08
N THR A 33 103.03 -78.57 -35.38
CA THR A 33 104.34 -78.34 -36.01
C THR A 33 104.38 -76.95 -36.63
N SER A 34 105.30 -76.11 -36.18
CA SER A 34 105.65 -74.86 -36.83
C SER A 34 106.81 -75.06 -37.80
N SER A 35 106.63 -74.71 -39.06
CA SER A 35 107.73 -74.52 -40.01
C SER A 35 107.66 -73.10 -40.58
N SER A 36 108.76 -72.36 -40.45
CA SER A 36 108.89 -71.03 -41.03
C SER A 36 109.47 -71.12 -42.43
N THR A 37 108.76 -70.52 -43.38
CA THR A 37 109.27 -69.81 -44.58
C THR A 37 110.81 -69.74 -44.70
N SER A 38 111.38 -69.98 -45.88
CA SER A 38 111.22 -69.03 -47.00
C SER A 38 111.79 -69.49 -48.35
N THR A 39 111.18 -68.95 -49.42
CA THR A 39 111.69 -68.57 -50.76
C THR A 39 113.17 -68.83 -51.13
N SER A 40 113.55 -69.11 -52.39
CA SER A 40 112.87 -68.84 -53.68
C SER A 40 113.42 -69.64 -54.88
N SER A 41 112.58 -69.79 -55.92
CA SER A 41 112.89 -69.83 -57.36
C SER A 41 114.04 -70.71 -57.90
N THR A 42 113.71 -71.71 -58.72
CA THR A 42 114.33 -71.85 -60.06
C THR A 42 113.46 -72.68 -61.03
N ALA A 43 113.94 -72.81 -62.26
CA ALA A 43 113.31 -73.34 -63.46
C ALA A 43 112.67 -74.75 -63.39
N THR A 44 111.90 -75.08 -64.43
CA THR A 44 111.34 -76.41 -64.71
C THR A 44 112.42 -77.44 -65.03
N THR A 45 113.00 -78.07 -64.02
CA THR A 45 114.03 -79.11 -64.19
C THR A 45 113.41 -80.42 -64.68
N SER A 46 113.49 -80.69 -65.98
CA SER A 46 113.18 -82.00 -66.54
C SER A 46 114.28 -83.00 -66.20
N ILE A 47 114.06 -83.80 -65.14
CA ILE A 47 115.01 -84.85 -64.74
C ILE A 47 114.81 -86.07 -65.66
N SER A 48 115.53 -86.08 -66.78
CA SER A 48 115.64 -87.23 -67.68
C SER A 48 116.87 -88.08 -67.33
N THR A 49 116.71 -89.06 -66.44
CA THR A 49 117.82 -89.95 -66.03
C THR A 49 117.89 -91.18 -66.95
N THR A 50 118.96 -91.29 -67.74
CA THR A 50 119.29 -92.49 -68.54
C THR A 50 120.81 -92.67 -68.64
N ALA A 51 121.25 -93.94 -68.77
CA ALA A 51 122.65 -94.40 -68.80
C ALA A 51 123.44 -94.20 -67.47
N SER A 52 124.41 -95.04 -67.09
CA SER A 52 124.78 -96.39 -67.59
C SER A 52 125.54 -97.17 -66.50
N VAL A 53 125.53 -98.50 -66.57
CA VAL A 53 126.09 -99.39 -65.53
C VAL A 53 127.61 -99.28 -65.40
N CYS A 54 128.10 -99.07 -64.17
CA CYS A 54 129.33 -99.72 -63.71
C CYS A 54 129.39 -100.02 -62.19
N GLU A 55 128.27 -99.91 -61.46
CA GLU A 55 128.09 -100.48 -60.12
C GLU A 55 126.61 -100.91 -59.95
N ARG A 56 126.33 -101.89 -59.09
CA ARG A 56 124.97 -102.46 -58.89
C ARG A 56 124.36 -101.92 -57.60
N TRP A 57 123.38 -101.03 -57.72
CA TRP A 57 122.41 -100.72 -56.66
C TRP A 57 121.02 -101.19 -57.12
N GLU A 58 120.28 -101.91 -56.27
CA GLU A 58 118.88 -102.24 -56.50
C GLU A 58 117.98 -101.19 -55.85
N ILE A 59 116.88 -100.82 -56.51
CA ILE A 59 115.85 -99.94 -55.96
C ILE A 59 114.70 -100.84 -55.48
N GLU A 60 114.54 -100.94 -54.17
CA GLU A 60 113.67 -101.95 -53.54
C GLU A 60 112.15 -101.68 -53.70
N GLN A 61 111.72 -100.47 -54.11
CA GLN A 61 110.30 -100.14 -54.30
C GLN A 61 110.04 -99.24 -55.52
N PRO A 62 108.86 -99.38 -56.18
CA PRO A 62 108.49 -98.60 -57.35
C PRO A 62 108.10 -97.16 -57.01
N ILE A 63 108.33 -96.24 -57.95
CA ILE A 63 107.87 -94.85 -57.86
C ILE A 63 106.36 -94.79 -58.10
N VAL A 64 105.61 -94.23 -57.15
CA VAL A 64 104.14 -94.07 -57.23
C VAL A 64 103.79 -92.58 -57.23
N VAL A 65 102.97 -92.15 -58.19
CA VAL A 65 102.40 -90.79 -58.20
C VAL A 65 101.23 -90.75 -57.21
N ARG A 66 101.32 -89.87 -56.21
CA ARG A 66 100.33 -89.76 -55.13
C ARG A 66 98.98 -89.22 -55.59
N GLY A 67 98.99 -88.24 -56.49
CA GLY A 67 97.81 -87.64 -57.12
C GLY A 67 98.20 -86.41 -57.95
N TYR A 68 97.21 -85.59 -58.27
CA TYR A 68 97.32 -84.40 -59.12
C TYR A 68 96.57 -83.21 -58.50
N THR A 69 96.94 -81.98 -58.88
CA THR A 69 96.29 -80.77 -58.35
C THR A 69 94.99 -80.48 -59.11
N LEU A 70 93.92 -80.27 -58.35
CA LEU A 70 92.62 -79.76 -58.83
C LEU A 70 92.46 -78.31 -58.36
N LYS A 71 92.22 -77.38 -59.30
CA LYS A 71 91.98 -75.97 -58.98
C LYS A 71 90.79 -75.37 -59.73
N GLY A 72 90.19 -74.33 -59.17
CA GLY A 72 89.15 -73.52 -59.79
C GLY A 72 88.91 -72.24 -59.01
N ALA A 73 87.82 -71.49 -59.30
CA ALA A 73 87.50 -70.26 -58.59
C ALA A 73 86.00 -70.11 -58.26
N VAL A 74 85.70 -69.32 -57.22
CA VAL A 74 84.34 -68.84 -56.88
C VAL A 74 84.34 -67.30 -56.93
N LEU A 75 83.43 -66.74 -57.72
CA LEU A 75 83.34 -65.31 -58.03
C LEU A 75 81.93 -64.75 -57.77
N HIS A 76 81.83 -63.44 -57.74
CA HIS A 76 80.59 -62.67 -57.78
C HIS A 76 80.79 -61.50 -58.75
N GLN A 77 80.12 -61.51 -59.91
CA GLN A 77 80.26 -60.46 -60.93
C GLN A 77 81.74 -60.22 -61.28
N ALA A 78 82.46 -61.30 -61.63
CA ALA A 78 83.90 -61.37 -61.83
C ALA A 78 84.81 -60.97 -60.64
N SER A 79 84.26 -60.51 -59.51
CA SER A 79 85.03 -60.23 -58.29
C SER A 79 85.28 -61.51 -57.49
N PRO A 80 86.47 -61.72 -56.89
CA PRO A 80 86.76 -62.91 -56.10
C PRO A 80 85.93 -62.97 -54.81
N LEU A 81 85.46 -64.17 -54.45
CA LEU A 81 84.87 -64.44 -53.13
C LEU A 81 85.84 -65.23 -52.25
N ILE A 82 86.18 -64.66 -51.11
CA ILE A 82 87.19 -65.19 -50.17
C ILE A 82 86.50 -66.03 -49.09
N SER A 83 87.14 -67.08 -48.58
CA SER A 83 86.63 -67.92 -47.47
C SER A 83 85.30 -68.65 -47.75
N ILE A 84 85.00 -68.95 -49.01
CA ILE A 84 83.93 -69.89 -49.38
C ILE A 84 84.45 -71.31 -49.16
N ASP A 85 83.71 -72.15 -48.44
CA ASP A 85 84.03 -73.58 -48.31
C ASP A 85 83.66 -74.29 -49.62
N VAL A 86 84.63 -75.01 -50.20
CA VAL A 86 84.44 -75.80 -51.43
C VAL A 86 84.67 -77.26 -51.08
N LEU A 87 83.66 -78.08 -51.35
CA LEU A 87 83.60 -79.49 -51.00
C LEU A 87 83.96 -80.36 -52.21
N LEU A 88 84.68 -81.46 -51.98
CA LEU A 88 84.98 -82.47 -52.98
C LEU A 88 84.30 -83.80 -52.61
N PHE A 89 83.60 -84.39 -53.57
CA PHE A 89 82.91 -85.68 -53.47
C PHE A 89 83.40 -86.62 -54.57
N ARG A 90 83.31 -87.94 -54.35
CA ARG A 90 83.66 -88.97 -55.35
C ARG A 90 82.42 -89.49 -56.08
N SER A 91 82.58 -89.96 -57.32
CA SER A 91 81.46 -90.57 -58.06
C SER A 91 81.14 -92.01 -57.64
N SER A 92 82.07 -92.72 -56.99
CA SER A 92 81.92 -94.08 -56.47
C SER A 92 82.67 -94.24 -55.15
N SER A 93 82.27 -95.23 -54.34
CA SER A 93 82.77 -95.45 -52.96
C SER A 93 83.60 -96.72 -52.77
N SER A 94 83.95 -97.43 -53.86
CA SER A 94 84.50 -98.79 -53.82
C SER A 94 86.01 -98.91 -53.60
N ASP A 95 86.77 -97.84 -53.86
CA ASP A 95 88.21 -97.95 -54.09
C ASP A 95 89.02 -97.33 -52.94
N ASN A 96 89.77 -98.17 -52.20
CA ASN A 96 90.75 -97.80 -51.17
C ASN A 96 91.97 -97.08 -51.79
N LEU A 97 91.73 -95.90 -52.33
CA LEU A 97 92.74 -94.96 -52.81
C LEU A 97 93.01 -93.90 -51.73
N PRO A 98 94.24 -93.37 -51.63
CA PRO A 98 94.58 -92.38 -50.61
C PRO A 98 93.71 -91.13 -50.72
N ALA A 99 93.40 -90.51 -49.57
CA ALA A 99 92.71 -89.23 -49.55
C ALA A 99 93.62 -88.12 -50.14
N PRO A 100 93.05 -87.16 -50.90
CA PRO A 100 93.76 -85.94 -51.29
C PRO A 100 94.20 -85.14 -50.07
N THR A 101 95.21 -84.29 -50.27
CA THR A 101 95.71 -83.36 -49.26
C THR A 101 94.84 -82.10 -49.29
N CYS A 102 94.05 -81.90 -48.22
CA CYS A 102 93.03 -80.86 -48.13
C CYS A 102 93.15 -80.05 -46.84
N SER A 103 92.53 -78.87 -46.79
CA SER A 103 92.71 -77.93 -45.67
C SER A 103 91.84 -78.22 -44.45
N ASN A 104 90.78 -79.03 -44.58
CA ASN A 104 89.89 -79.43 -43.47
C ASN A 104 89.24 -80.79 -43.78
N ASP A 105 89.53 -81.81 -42.97
CA ASP A 105 88.97 -83.17 -43.14
C ASP A 105 87.85 -83.47 -42.13
N GLY A 106 87.16 -82.42 -41.68
CA GLY A 106 86.01 -82.54 -40.77
C GLY A 106 84.75 -83.06 -41.49
N PRO A 107 83.99 -84.00 -40.89
CA PRO A 107 82.77 -84.53 -41.48
C PRO A 107 81.71 -83.44 -41.65
N LEU A 108 80.81 -83.65 -42.63
CA LEU A 108 79.74 -82.72 -42.96
C LEU A 108 78.79 -82.51 -41.78
N ASN A 109 78.59 -81.25 -41.38
CA ASN A 109 77.75 -80.91 -40.25
C ASN A 109 76.25 -80.83 -40.63
N LYS A 110 75.35 -80.77 -39.64
CA LYS A 110 73.89 -80.77 -39.86
C LYS A 110 73.37 -79.62 -40.72
N ASN A 111 74.02 -78.46 -40.72
CA ASN A 111 73.63 -77.33 -41.55
C ASN A 111 74.13 -77.52 -42.99
N GLU A 112 75.36 -78.01 -43.15
CA GLU A 112 75.96 -78.32 -44.45
C GLU A 112 75.18 -79.41 -45.19
N LEU A 113 74.75 -80.46 -44.48
CA LEU A 113 73.87 -81.51 -45.01
C LEU A 113 72.54 -80.96 -45.58
N ASN A 114 72.04 -79.83 -45.08
CA ASN A 114 70.84 -79.17 -45.59
C ASN A 114 71.12 -78.23 -46.79
N LEU A 115 72.40 -78.03 -47.16
CA LEU A 115 72.83 -77.18 -48.28
C LEU A 115 73.32 -77.99 -49.50
N LEU A 116 73.45 -79.32 -49.38
CA LEU A 116 73.88 -80.17 -50.48
C LEU A 116 72.78 -80.32 -51.54
N PRO A 117 73.12 -80.30 -52.85
CA PRO A 117 72.18 -80.71 -53.90
C PRO A 117 71.73 -82.16 -53.70
N PRO A 118 70.46 -82.51 -53.98
CA PRO A 118 69.93 -83.87 -53.81
C PRO A 118 70.57 -84.90 -54.76
N THR A 119 71.37 -84.45 -55.72
CA THR A 119 72.21 -85.27 -56.61
C THR A 119 73.52 -85.75 -55.97
N VAL A 120 73.88 -85.27 -54.78
CA VAL A 120 75.14 -85.61 -54.09
C VAL A 120 74.87 -86.52 -52.91
N ASN A 121 75.50 -87.70 -52.89
CA ASN A 121 75.48 -88.58 -51.73
C ASN A 121 76.48 -88.09 -50.67
N PRO A 122 76.06 -87.72 -49.44
CA PRO A 122 76.97 -87.29 -48.38
C PRO A 122 78.04 -88.33 -48.00
N GLN A 123 77.77 -89.63 -48.21
CA GLN A 123 78.71 -90.72 -47.94
C GLN A 123 79.91 -90.73 -48.91
N ASN A 124 79.82 -90.03 -50.04
CA ASN A 124 80.90 -89.91 -51.01
C ASN A 124 81.78 -88.67 -50.75
N PHE A 125 81.61 -87.96 -49.62
CA PHE A 125 82.44 -86.82 -49.25
C PHE A 125 83.90 -87.24 -49.11
N VAL A 126 84.81 -86.47 -49.71
CA VAL A 126 86.24 -86.75 -49.69
C VAL A 126 86.93 -85.80 -48.71
N CYS A 127 86.80 -84.48 -48.94
CA CYS A 127 87.41 -83.44 -48.11
C CYS A 127 86.86 -82.05 -48.50
N ARG A 128 87.32 -80.98 -47.82
CA ARG A 128 87.07 -79.60 -48.26
C ARG A 128 88.32 -78.72 -48.28
N THR A 129 88.23 -77.64 -49.04
CA THR A 129 89.20 -76.54 -49.10
C THR A 129 88.45 -75.19 -48.98
N ARG A 130 89.17 -74.08 -48.88
CA ARG A 130 88.57 -72.73 -48.88
C ARG A 130 89.13 -71.86 -49.98
N THR A 131 88.31 -70.95 -50.51
CA THR A 131 88.78 -69.97 -51.50
C THR A 131 89.74 -68.97 -50.88
N ASN A 132 90.87 -68.76 -51.57
CA ASN A 132 91.91 -67.81 -51.17
C ASN A 132 91.51 -66.35 -51.47
N VAL A 133 92.43 -65.40 -51.25
CA VAL A 133 92.19 -63.96 -51.50
C VAL A 133 91.92 -63.58 -52.97
N LYS A 134 92.17 -64.50 -53.92
CA LYS A 134 91.84 -64.38 -55.34
C LYS A 134 90.56 -65.15 -55.72
N GLY A 135 89.85 -65.72 -54.74
CA GLY A 135 88.68 -66.57 -54.97
C GLY A 135 89.02 -67.98 -55.48
N GLU A 136 90.30 -68.34 -55.57
CA GLU A 136 90.75 -69.64 -56.09
C GLU A 136 90.66 -70.70 -54.98
N TYR A 137 90.13 -71.88 -55.32
CA TYR A 137 90.18 -73.08 -54.48
C TYR A 137 91.17 -74.10 -55.07
N ILE A 138 91.86 -74.84 -54.20
CA ILE A 138 92.86 -75.85 -54.58
C ILE A 138 92.67 -77.09 -53.70
N PHE A 139 92.73 -78.26 -54.33
CA PHE A 139 92.87 -79.57 -53.70
C PHE A 139 94.11 -80.25 -54.31
N ASP A 140 95.02 -80.73 -53.47
CA ASP A 140 96.27 -81.37 -53.92
C ASP A 140 96.25 -82.88 -53.66
N ASP A 141 97.19 -83.62 -54.25
CA ASP A 141 97.25 -85.10 -54.17
C ASP A 141 95.94 -85.82 -54.61
N VAL A 142 95.12 -85.24 -55.49
CA VAL A 142 93.85 -85.86 -55.90
C VAL A 142 94.12 -87.10 -56.78
N PRO A 143 93.67 -88.30 -56.40
CA PRO A 143 93.83 -89.49 -57.24
C PRO A 143 93.07 -89.37 -58.57
N ILE A 144 93.49 -90.18 -59.54
CA ILE A 144 92.77 -90.35 -60.81
C ILE A 144 91.36 -90.88 -60.53
N GLY A 145 90.35 -90.33 -61.22
CA GLY A 145 88.96 -90.75 -61.06
C GLY A 145 87.93 -89.66 -61.35
N LEU A 146 86.67 -90.01 -61.09
CA LEU A 146 85.50 -89.13 -61.25
C LEU A 146 85.11 -88.51 -59.90
N TYR A 147 85.00 -87.19 -59.89
CA TYR A 147 84.66 -86.40 -58.69
C TYR A 147 83.58 -85.35 -58.99
N ILE A 148 82.93 -84.85 -57.95
CA ILE A 148 82.01 -83.71 -57.98
C ILE A 148 82.56 -82.65 -57.03
N VAL A 149 82.69 -81.41 -57.50
CA VAL A 149 83.08 -80.25 -56.69
C VAL A 149 81.91 -79.28 -56.55
N LEU A 150 81.69 -78.71 -55.36
CA LEU A 150 80.63 -77.73 -55.12
C LEU A 150 80.96 -76.74 -53.98
N PRO A 151 80.60 -75.45 -54.10
CA PRO A 151 80.77 -74.44 -53.04
C PRO A 151 79.55 -74.34 -52.12
N ILE A 152 79.78 -74.02 -50.84
CA ILE A 152 78.74 -73.70 -49.85
C ILE A 152 79.11 -72.48 -49.00
N TYR A 153 78.10 -71.72 -48.56
CA TYR A 153 78.27 -70.65 -47.59
C TYR A 153 76.97 -70.34 -46.83
N SER A 154 77.01 -70.39 -45.50
CA SER A 154 75.90 -70.07 -44.60
C SER A 154 76.44 -69.59 -43.25
N THR A 155 75.86 -68.53 -42.70
CA THR A 155 76.16 -67.94 -41.39
C THR A 155 74.85 -67.55 -40.68
N PRO A 156 74.88 -67.16 -39.39
CA PRO A 156 73.67 -66.74 -38.65
C PRO A 156 72.89 -65.55 -39.25
N SER A 157 73.46 -64.81 -40.22
CA SER A 157 72.78 -63.68 -40.88
C SER A 157 72.58 -63.85 -42.40
N LEU A 158 73.36 -64.71 -43.06
CA LEU A 158 73.46 -64.79 -44.52
C LEU A 158 73.64 -66.23 -45.04
N ASP A 159 72.80 -66.64 -45.99
CA ASP A 159 73.04 -67.82 -46.84
C ASP A 159 73.31 -67.40 -48.29
N ILE A 160 74.18 -68.12 -49.00
CA ILE A 160 74.48 -67.89 -50.42
C ILE A 160 74.22 -69.16 -51.22
N VAL A 161 73.45 -69.04 -52.32
CA VAL A 161 73.27 -70.10 -53.33
C VAL A 161 74.17 -69.80 -54.52
N PHE A 162 74.92 -70.79 -55.00
CA PHE A 162 75.84 -70.68 -56.13
C PHE A 162 75.25 -71.28 -57.43
N ILE A 163 75.79 -70.85 -58.57
CA ILE A 163 75.40 -71.28 -59.92
C ILE A 163 76.66 -71.57 -60.76
N PRO A 164 76.77 -72.76 -61.38
CA PRO A 164 75.98 -73.94 -61.07
C PRO A 164 76.18 -74.35 -59.60
N ASP A 165 75.26 -75.14 -59.06
CA ASP A 165 75.33 -75.65 -57.70
C ASP A 165 76.46 -76.68 -57.51
N GLN A 166 76.78 -77.46 -58.55
CA GLN A 166 77.83 -78.48 -58.55
C GLN A 166 78.51 -78.62 -59.93
N LYS A 167 79.69 -79.23 -60.00
CA LYS A 167 80.37 -79.63 -61.25
C LYS A 167 80.99 -81.01 -61.14
N ALA A 168 80.72 -81.88 -62.11
CA ALA A 168 81.44 -83.14 -62.28
C ALA A 168 82.76 -82.90 -63.02
N ILE A 169 83.82 -83.61 -62.61
CA ILE A 169 85.19 -83.46 -63.10
C ILE A 169 85.88 -84.84 -63.21
N THR A 170 86.88 -84.95 -64.09
CA THR A 170 87.67 -86.18 -64.28
C THR A 170 89.15 -85.87 -64.09
N ILE A 171 89.76 -86.42 -63.04
CA ILE A 171 91.20 -86.36 -62.82
C ILE A 171 91.86 -87.47 -63.63
N THR A 172 92.94 -87.14 -64.34
CA THR A 172 93.72 -88.04 -65.21
C THR A 172 95.20 -87.87 -64.89
N HIS A 173 96.14 -88.32 -65.74
CA HIS A 173 97.59 -88.18 -65.50
C HIS A 173 98.15 -86.73 -65.63
N LYS A 174 97.36 -85.72 -65.26
CA LYS A 174 97.70 -84.30 -65.26
C LYS A 174 96.80 -83.52 -64.31
N ASP A 175 97.28 -82.36 -63.86
CA ASP A 175 96.50 -81.40 -63.08
C ASP A 175 95.25 -80.92 -63.84
N PHE A 176 94.20 -80.62 -63.10
CA PHE A 176 92.90 -80.19 -63.63
C PHE A 176 92.57 -78.76 -63.18
N SER A 177 92.19 -77.92 -64.14
CA SER A 177 91.70 -76.56 -63.88
C SER A 177 90.25 -76.47 -64.32
N VAL A 178 89.34 -76.15 -63.41
CA VAL A 178 87.92 -75.96 -63.73
C VAL A 178 87.76 -74.65 -64.52
N GLU A 179 87.51 -74.76 -65.82
CA GLU A 179 87.55 -73.62 -66.77
C GLU A 179 86.55 -72.52 -66.46
N THR A 180 85.34 -72.88 -66.03
CA THR A 180 84.33 -71.93 -65.57
C THR A 180 84.38 -71.78 -64.05
N PRO A 181 84.29 -70.56 -63.49
CA PRO A 181 84.14 -70.36 -62.06
C PRO A 181 82.75 -70.83 -61.57
N PHE A 182 82.57 -70.89 -60.26
CA PHE A 182 81.24 -70.82 -59.65
C PHE A 182 80.86 -69.36 -59.43
N GLU A 183 79.63 -68.97 -59.75
CA GLU A 183 79.11 -67.63 -59.47
C GLU A 183 77.97 -67.65 -58.44
N THR A 184 77.58 -66.50 -57.92
CA THR A 184 76.46 -66.37 -56.96
C THR A 184 75.12 -66.23 -57.66
N GLY A 185 74.12 -67.03 -57.30
CA GLY A 185 72.74 -66.90 -57.77
C GLY A 185 71.91 -65.95 -56.90
N THR A 186 71.54 -66.39 -55.71
CA THR A 186 70.70 -65.62 -54.77
C THR A 186 71.20 -65.75 -53.34
N ILE A 187 70.85 -64.78 -52.49
CA ILE A 187 71.14 -64.81 -51.06
C ILE A 187 69.87 -64.84 -50.23
N SER A 188 69.99 -65.26 -48.97
CA SER A 188 68.94 -65.13 -47.95
C SER A 188 69.47 -64.40 -46.73
N PHE A 189 68.69 -63.48 -46.18
CA PHE A 189 69.02 -62.74 -44.96
C PHE A 189 68.19 -63.24 -43.77
N HIS A 190 68.77 -63.23 -42.57
CA HIS A 190 68.07 -63.49 -41.32
C HIS A 190 67.97 -62.21 -40.48
N GLY A 191 66.86 -62.04 -39.75
CA GLY A 191 66.60 -60.87 -38.92
C GLY A 191 65.69 -61.16 -37.73
N ARG A 192 65.48 -60.16 -36.88
CA ARG A 192 64.63 -60.22 -35.68
C ARG A 192 63.84 -58.92 -35.48
N VAL A 193 62.57 -59.01 -35.10
CA VAL A 193 61.80 -57.87 -34.57
C VAL A 193 61.76 -57.92 -33.04
N VAL A 194 61.97 -56.78 -32.39
CA VAL A 194 61.98 -56.63 -30.92
C VAL A 194 61.13 -55.44 -30.48
N LYS A 195 60.64 -55.46 -29.24
CA LYS A 195 59.87 -54.36 -28.64
C LYS A 195 60.66 -53.06 -28.47
N SER A 196 61.95 -53.19 -28.13
CA SER A 196 62.86 -52.07 -27.95
C SER A 196 64.29 -52.52 -28.19
N THR A 197 65.09 -51.62 -28.78
CA THR A 197 66.55 -51.72 -28.90
C THR A 197 67.28 -50.88 -27.86
N LYS A 198 66.55 -50.12 -27.01
CA LYS A 198 67.11 -49.25 -25.96
C LYS A 198 67.39 -49.98 -24.63
N THR A 199 67.13 -51.28 -24.55
CA THR A 199 67.18 -52.07 -23.30
C THR A 199 68.04 -53.30 -23.48
N ASP A 200 68.93 -53.60 -22.51
CA ASP A 200 69.87 -54.73 -22.56
C ASP A 200 69.19 -56.08 -22.83
N LYS A 201 67.93 -56.23 -22.38
CA LYS A 201 67.08 -57.37 -22.69
C LYS A 201 66.27 -57.12 -23.97
N LEU A 202 66.69 -57.76 -25.06
CA LEU A 202 65.92 -57.81 -26.32
C LEU A 202 64.66 -58.68 -26.15
N ILE A 203 63.49 -58.04 -26.01
CA ILE A 203 62.20 -58.74 -25.95
C ILE A 203 61.67 -58.92 -27.38
N PRO A 204 61.44 -60.15 -27.87
CA PRO A 204 60.99 -60.40 -29.24
C PRO A 204 59.54 -59.96 -29.50
N LEU A 205 59.23 -59.69 -30.76
CA LEU A 205 57.87 -59.49 -31.27
C LEU A 205 57.54 -60.57 -32.32
N ALA A 206 56.62 -61.46 -31.98
CA ALA A 206 56.08 -62.51 -32.84
C ALA A 206 54.94 -61.99 -33.74
N ASN A 207 54.64 -62.72 -34.82
CA ASN A 207 53.58 -62.44 -35.79
C ASN A 207 53.67 -61.07 -36.51
N ALA A 208 54.82 -60.38 -36.40
CA ALA A 208 55.04 -59.10 -37.05
C ALA A 208 55.26 -59.32 -38.56
N GLN A 209 54.47 -58.64 -39.38
CA GLN A 209 54.47 -58.80 -40.83
C GLN A 209 55.66 -58.05 -41.43
N ILE A 210 56.61 -58.77 -41.98
CA ILE A 210 57.75 -58.21 -42.69
C ILE A 210 57.38 -57.97 -44.16
N SER A 211 57.83 -56.84 -44.68
CA SER A 211 57.73 -56.46 -46.09
C SER A 211 59.08 -56.05 -46.66
N ILE A 212 59.29 -56.34 -47.94
CA ILE A 212 60.46 -55.95 -48.73
C ILE A 212 59.96 -55.09 -49.89
N ASP A 213 60.49 -53.88 -50.07
CA ASP A 213 60.11 -52.93 -51.12
C ASP A 213 58.58 -52.75 -51.24
N GLY A 214 57.90 -52.70 -50.09
CA GLY A 214 56.43 -52.57 -49.96
C GLY A 214 55.63 -53.86 -50.15
N LYS A 215 56.25 -55.00 -50.47
CA LYS A 215 55.57 -56.29 -50.67
C LYS A 215 55.73 -57.20 -49.43
N PRO A 216 54.67 -57.83 -48.91
CA PRO A 216 54.79 -58.73 -47.76
C PRO A 216 55.65 -59.96 -48.12
N CYS A 217 56.57 -60.32 -47.22
CA CYS A 217 57.48 -61.47 -47.35
C CYS A 217 57.03 -62.65 -46.49
N CYS A 218 56.85 -62.37 -45.20
CA CYS A 218 57.00 -63.36 -44.15
C CYS A 218 56.60 -62.73 -42.81
N GLN A 219 56.27 -63.54 -41.81
CA GLN A 219 56.00 -63.09 -40.44
C GLN A 219 57.09 -63.56 -39.48
N THR A 220 57.21 -62.91 -38.32
CA THR A 220 58.15 -63.33 -37.28
C THR A 220 57.65 -64.54 -36.47
N ASP A 221 58.58 -65.42 -36.11
CA ASP A 221 58.30 -66.54 -35.20
C ASP A 221 58.12 -66.10 -33.73
N ALA A 222 57.88 -67.06 -32.83
CA ALA A 222 57.77 -66.82 -31.39
C ALA A 222 59.04 -66.16 -30.76
N ASN A 223 60.20 -66.31 -31.39
CA ASN A 223 61.48 -65.72 -31.00
C ASN A 223 61.75 -64.39 -31.73
N GLY A 224 60.76 -63.84 -32.43
CA GLY A 224 60.83 -62.62 -33.23
C GLY A 224 61.63 -62.75 -34.52
N LEU A 225 62.09 -63.95 -34.89
CA LEU A 225 62.99 -64.18 -36.03
C LEU A 225 62.24 -64.24 -37.36
N PHE A 226 62.88 -63.78 -38.44
CA PHE A 226 62.40 -63.87 -39.82
C PHE A 226 63.55 -64.18 -40.79
N LYS A 227 63.22 -64.79 -41.94
CA LYS A 227 64.17 -65.09 -43.03
C LYS A 227 63.67 -64.59 -44.37
N LEU A 228 64.40 -63.63 -44.95
CA LEU A 228 64.17 -63.11 -46.31
C LEU A 228 64.86 -64.06 -47.30
N LYS A 229 64.14 -64.59 -48.29
CA LYS A 229 64.66 -65.56 -49.27
C LYS A 229 64.75 -64.97 -50.68
N HIS A 230 65.61 -65.57 -51.52
CA HIS A 230 65.75 -65.25 -52.96
C HIS A 230 66.09 -63.78 -53.26
N ILE A 231 66.86 -63.14 -52.37
CA ILE A 231 67.31 -61.77 -52.53
C ILE A 231 68.47 -61.73 -53.53
N ARG A 232 68.56 -60.66 -54.33
CA ARG A 232 69.67 -60.46 -55.27
C ARG A 232 70.98 -60.22 -54.49
N PRO A 233 72.13 -60.79 -54.90
CA PRO A 233 73.41 -60.63 -54.19
C PRO A 233 74.02 -59.22 -54.24
N SER A 234 73.36 -58.26 -54.89
CA SER A 234 73.82 -56.87 -55.06
C SER A 234 72.64 -55.91 -55.14
N GLY A 235 72.76 -54.72 -54.53
CA GLY A 235 71.77 -53.63 -54.62
C GLY A 235 71.31 -53.10 -53.27
N THR A 236 70.16 -52.43 -53.23
CA THR A 236 69.51 -51.92 -52.01
C THR A 236 68.10 -52.48 -51.89
N ILE A 237 67.67 -52.79 -50.67
CA ILE A 237 66.30 -53.24 -50.35
C ILE A 237 65.73 -52.42 -49.19
N LYS A 238 64.44 -52.08 -49.25
CA LYS A 238 63.69 -51.46 -48.16
C LYS A 238 62.98 -52.54 -47.36
N ILE A 239 63.09 -52.50 -46.03
CA ILE A 239 62.52 -53.48 -45.12
C ILE A 239 61.67 -52.74 -44.08
N LYS A 240 60.40 -53.14 -43.95
CA LYS A 240 59.48 -52.59 -42.93
C LYS A 240 58.70 -53.72 -42.26
N SER A 241 58.55 -53.62 -40.94
CA SER A 241 57.69 -54.48 -40.12
C SER A 241 56.31 -53.84 -39.90
N ASP A 242 55.28 -54.63 -39.64
CA ASP A 242 53.94 -54.16 -39.29
C ASP A 242 53.28 -55.07 -38.23
N LEU A 243 52.59 -54.48 -37.24
CA LEU A 243 51.93 -55.19 -36.13
C LEU A 243 51.01 -54.21 -35.38
N ASP A 244 49.79 -54.63 -35.02
CA ASP A 244 48.86 -53.77 -34.25
C ASP A 244 49.44 -53.36 -32.89
N GLY A 245 49.14 -52.13 -32.47
CA GLY A 245 49.69 -51.51 -31.27
C GLY A 245 51.08 -50.90 -31.45
N TYR A 246 51.70 -51.01 -32.63
CA TYR A 246 53.06 -50.53 -32.91
C TYR A 246 53.12 -49.68 -34.19
N THR A 247 54.13 -48.81 -34.30
CA THR A 247 54.47 -48.10 -35.53
C THR A 247 55.94 -48.31 -35.83
N PHE A 248 56.27 -48.94 -36.96
CA PHE A 248 57.65 -49.19 -37.38
C PHE A 248 58.10 -48.25 -38.49
N LYS A 249 59.37 -47.86 -38.44
CA LYS A 249 60.08 -47.13 -39.50
C LYS A 249 60.57 -48.09 -40.59
N GLU A 250 60.53 -47.64 -41.83
CA GLU A 250 61.16 -48.35 -42.96
C GLU A 250 62.69 -48.17 -42.91
N ILE A 251 63.44 -49.26 -43.05
CA ILE A 251 64.90 -49.28 -43.06
C ILE A 251 65.40 -49.67 -44.45
N THR A 252 66.36 -48.93 -45.00
CA THR A 252 67.03 -49.31 -46.26
C THR A 252 68.33 -50.04 -45.94
N HIS A 253 68.51 -51.24 -46.50
CA HIS A 253 69.71 -52.07 -46.36
C HIS A 253 70.45 -52.18 -47.69
N THR A 254 71.78 -52.01 -47.67
CA THR A 254 72.65 -52.04 -48.85
C THR A 254 73.49 -53.30 -48.86
N ILE A 255 73.37 -54.09 -49.93
CA ILE A 255 73.98 -55.42 -50.06
C ILE A 255 75.37 -55.28 -50.68
N ASN A 256 76.40 -55.62 -49.91
CA ASN A 256 77.78 -55.77 -50.39
C ASN A 256 78.30 -57.14 -49.93
N LEU A 257 78.37 -58.08 -50.86
CA LEU A 257 78.54 -59.49 -50.52
C LEU A 257 79.91 -59.80 -49.90
N ASN A 258 80.99 -59.25 -50.45
CA ASN A 258 82.33 -59.43 -49.90
C ASN A 258 82.49 -58.83 -48.49
N ARG A 259 81.83 -57.70 -48.20
CA ARG A 259 81.79 -57.14 -46.84
C ARG A 259 81.01 -58.05 -45.87
N LEU A 260 79.90 -58.64 -46.31
CA LEU A 260 79.11 -59.55 -45.47
C LEU A 260 79.85 -60.87 -45.20
N ILE A 261 80.48 -61.44 -46.23
CA ILE A 261 81.31 -62.66 -46.10
C ILE A 261 82.48 -62.44 -45.15
N GLY A 262 83.15 -61.30 -45.24
CA GLY A 262 84.29 -60.94 -44.38
C GLY A 262 83.96 -60.76 -42.88
N ILE A 263 82.68 -60.73 -42.50
CA ILE A 263 82.23 -60.71 -41.10
C ILE A 263 82.00 -62.15 -40.58
N GLY A 264 81.71 -63.11 -41.46
CA GLY A 264 81.52 -64.52 -41.12
C GLY A 264 80.46 -64.75 -40.04
N ASP A 265 80.73 -65.69 -39.14
CA ASP A 265 79.83 -66.05 -38.03
C ASP A 265 79.65 -64.95 -36.97
N THR A 266 80.45 -63.88 -37.00
CA THR A 266 80.25 -62.71 -36.12
C THR A 266 79.12 -61.79 -36.58
N SER A 267 78.48 -62.10 -37.71
CA SER A 267 77.43 -61.29 -38.31
C SER A 267 76.11 -61.39 -37.54
N THR A 268 75.67 -60.27 -36.97
CA THR A 268 74.40 -60.19 -36.24
C THR A 268 73.20 -60.11 -37.22
N PRO A 269 72.08 -60.80 -36.94
CA PRO A 269 70.85 -60.67 -37.72
C PRO A 269 70.31 -59.24 -37.73
N LEU A 270 69.62 -58.84 -38.80
CA LEU A 270 69.00 -57.52 -38.92
C LEU A 270 67.94 -57.30 -37.83
N VAL A 271 68.15 -56.35 -36.91
CA VAL A 271 67.19 -56.03 -35.85
C VAL A 271 66.27 -54.88 -36.26
N LEU A 272 64.95 -55.08 -36.10
CA LEU A 272 63.91 -54.07 -36.27
C LEU A 272 63.22 -53.79 -34.92
N SER A 273 62.86 -52.53 -34.65
CA SER A 273 62.10 -52.14 -33.45
C SER A 273 61.10 -51.02 -33.76
N PRO A 274 59.98 -50.90 -33.01
CA PRO A 274 59.00 -49.84 -33.23
C PRO A 274 59.58 -48.46 -32.90
N GLU A 275 59.14 -47.45 -33.66
CA GLU A 275 59.39 -46.03 -33.39
C GLU A 275 58.40 -45.49 -32.35
N LYS A 276 57.15 -45.99 -32.38
CA LYS A 276 56.06 -45.61 -31.46
C LYS A 276 55.20 -46.81 -31.08
N VAL A 277 54.53 -46.69 -29.94
CA VAL A 277 53.70 -47.73 -29.31
C VAL A 277 52.35 -47.13 -28.91
N ARG A 278 51.27 -47.91 -29.05
CA ARG A 278 49.90 -47.48 -28.71
C ARG A 278 49.73 -47.32 -27.20
N VAL A 279 49.04 -46.26 -26.81
CA VAL A 279 48.60 -46.00 -25.44
C VAL A 279 47.13 -45.59 -25.49
N THR A 280 46.28 -46.22 -24.69
CA THR A 280 44.82 -45.97 -24.66
C THR A 280 44.33 -45.55 -23.27
N GLY A 281 43.13 -44.99 -23.24
CA GLY A 281 42.49 -44.50 -22.02
C GLY A 281 41.10 -43.94 -22.28
N ARG A 282 40.47 -43.42 -21.22
CA ARG A 282 39.10 -42.90 -21.22
C ARG A 282 38.98 -41.67 -20.34
N VAL A 283 38.12 -40.72 -20.72
CA VAL A 283 37.76 -39.57 -19.87
C VAL A 283 36.27 -39.62 -19.57
N GLN A 284 35.89 -40.09 -18.38
CA GLN A 284 34.50 -40.30 -17.99
C GLN A 284 33.98 -39.11 -17.18
N CYS A 285 33.15 -38.26 -17.79
CA CYS A 285 32.59 -37.07 -17.16
C CYS A 285 31.23 -36.65 -17.75
N SER A 286 30.54 -35.75 -17.06
CA SER A 286 29.26 -35.15 -17.44
C SER A 286 29.36 -34.05 -18.50
N SER A 287 30.57 -33.66 -18.92
CA SER A 287 30.73 -32.70 -20.01
C SER A 287 30.39 -33.34 -21.35
N THR A 288 29.75 -32.58 -22.23
CA THR A 288 29.50 -32.94 -23.64
C THR A 288 30.57 -32.37 -24.58
N ARG A 289 31.57 -31.67 -24.04
CA ARG A 289 32.67 -31.06 -24.81
C ARG A 289 33.92 -31.91 -24.65
N LYS A 290 34.69 -32.00 -25.74
CA LYS A 290 36.04 -32.56 -25.77
C LYS A 290 36.88 -32.08 -24.57
N GLN A 291 37.56 -33.03 -23.92
CA GLN A 291 38.46 -32.76 -22.81
C GLN A 291 39.90 -32.78 -23.32
N THR A 292 40.73 -31.81 -22.89
CA THR A 292 42.14 -31.76 -23.28
C THR A 292 42.96 -32.62 -22.32
N ILE A 293 43.73 -33.56 -22.85
CA ILE A 293 44.74 -34.30 -22.09
C ILE A 293 46.12 -33.78 -22.50
N ARG A 294 46.88 -33.28 -21.52
CA ARG A 294 48.31 -32.98 -21.67
C ARG A 294 49.10 -34.23 -21.30
N TYR A 295 50.16 -34.52 -22.05
CA TYR A 295 51.23 -35.41 -21.59
C TYR A 295 52.61 -34.76 -21.70
N THR A 296 53.50 -35.15 -20.79
CA THR A 296 54.90 -34.70 -20.74
C THR A 296 55.84 -35.87 -20.55
N ASP A 297 57.03 -35.82 -21.12
CA ASP A 297 58.10 -36.77 -20.80
C ASP A 297 58.70 -36.51 -19.40
N ALA A 298 59.40 -37.51 -18.85
CA ALA A 298 60.03 -37.41 -17.52
C ALA A 298 61.04 -36.24 -17.41
N GLU A 299 61.70 -35.85 -18.51
CA GLU A 299 62.61 -34.69 -18.53
C GLU A 299 61.90 -33.34 -18.74
N LYS A 300 60.58 -33.35 -18.96
CA LYS A 300 59.71 -32.18 -19.24
C LYS A 300 60.13 -31.35 -20.47
N LYS A 301 60.88 -31.96 -21.40
CA LYS A 301 61.35 -31.35 -22.66
C LYS A 301 60.30 -31.46 -23.76
N LEU A 302 59.46 -32.49 -23.73
CA LEU A 302 58.33 -32.68 -24.61
C LEU A 302 57.05 -32.38 -23.84
N VAL A 303 56.29 -31.38 -24.31
CA VAL A 303 54.91 -31.11 -23.87
C VAL A 303 54.00 -31.28 -25.08
N GLN A 304 52.98 -32.12 -24.95
CA GLN A 304 52.00 -32.39 -26.01
C GLN A 304 50.58 -32.39 -25.44
N ARG A 305 49.60 -32.11 -26.30
CA ARG A 305 48.18 -32.03 -25.97
C ARG A 305 47.36 -32.72 -27.05
N PHE A 306 46.28 -33.38 -26.66
CA PHE A 306 45.29 -33.93 -27.56
C PHE A 306 43.89 -33.82 -26.96
N GLU A 307 42.88 -33.78 -27.83
CA GLU A 307 41.46 -33.74 -27.44
C GLU A 307 40.88 -35.15 -27.35
N VAL A 308 40.00 -35.38 -26.38
CA VAL A 308 39.29 -36.66 -26.16
C VAL A 308 37.80 -36.40 -26.08
N GLU A 309 36.99 -37.17 -26.81
CA GLU A 309 35.52 -37.11 -26.69
C GLU A 309 35.07 -37.77 -25.37
N PRO A 310 34.25 -37.09 -24.53
CA PRO A 310 33.82 -37.62 -23.24
C PRO A 310 33.18 -39.00 -23.31
N ASN A 311 33.51 -39.85 -22.35
CA ASN A 311 33.02 -41.21 -22.15
C ASN A 311 33.41 -42.21 -23.26
N THR A 312 34.17 -41.78 -24.28
CA THR A 312 34.77 -42.64 -25.31
C THR A 312 36.18 -43.09 -24.94
N GLU A 313 36.68 -44.12 -25.62
CA GLU A 313 38.08 -44.55 -25.54
C GLU A 313 38.92 -43.87 -26.62
N TYR A 314 40.10 -43.37 -26.25
CA TYR A 314 41.07 -42.76 -27.16
C TYR A 314 42.31 -43.64 -27.31
N SER A 315 43.03 -43.49 -28.42
CA SER A 315 44.31 -44.16 -28.68
C SER A 315 45.29 -43.16 -29.27
N ILE A 316 46.48 -43.05 -28.66
CA ILE A 316 47.62 -42.29 -29.20
C ILE A 316 48.82 -43.19 -29.42
N TYR A 317 49.76 -42.78 -30.27
CA TYR A 317 51.02 -43.49 -30.51
C TYR A 317 52.20 -42.61 -30.09
N ILE A 318 52.95 -43.04 -29.07
CA ILE A 318 54.07 -42.28 -28.49
C ILE A 318 55.38 -43.09 -28.54
N PRO A 319 56.56 -42.45 -28.60
CA PRO A 319 57.85 -43.15 -28.57
C PRO A 319 58.08 -43.91 -27.25
N PRO A 320 58.94 -44.96 -27.23
CA PRO A 320 59.33 -45.62 -25.98
C PRO A 320 60.09 -44.67 -25.02
N GLY A 321 59.51 -44.45 -23.83
CA GLY A 321 59.96 -43.55 -22.76
C GLY A 321 58.99 -43.54 -21.56
N ILE A 322 59.25 -42.69 -20.56
CA ILE A 322 58.39 -42.48 -19.39
C ILE A 322 57.65 -41.14 -19.52
N TYR A 323 56.35 -41.14 -19.25
CA TYR A 323 55.45 -40.01 -19.47
C TYR A 323 54.47 -39.78 -18.31
N THR A 324 54.12 -38.52 -18.09
CA THR A 324 53.13 -38.05 -17.11
C THR A 324 51.96 -37.42 -17.84
N PHE A 325 50.74 -37.91 -17.60
CA PHE A 325 49.49 -37.46 -18.21
C PHE A 325 48.63 -36.69 -17.19
N SER A 326 47.97 -35.60 -17.60
CA SER A 326 47.03 -34.84 -16.78
C SER A 326 45.92 -34.20 -17.63
N PRO A 327 44.67 -34.10 -17.14
CA PRO A 327 43.62 -33.37 -17.83
C PRO A 327 43.79 -31.86 -17.64
N GLU A 328 43.53 -31.09 -18.70
CA GLU A 328 43.40 -29.63 -18.65
C GLU A 328 41.93 -29.27 -18.87
N LEU A 329 41.26 -28.89 -17.78
CA LEU A 329 39.85 -28.54 -17.75
C LEU A 329 39.64 -27.08 -18.19
N SER A 330 38.58 -26.81 -18.96
CA SER A 330 38.22 -25.43 -19.30
C SER A 330 37.52 -24.74 -18.12
N ASP A 331 37.65 -23.41 -18.05
CA ASP A 331 36.91 -22.53 -17.13
C ASP A 331 35.42 -22.85 -17.02
N VAL A 332 34.81 -23.27 -18.14
CA VAL A 332 33.39 -23.63 -18.23
C VAL A 332 33.12 -25.02 -17.66
N ASP A 333 34.04 -25.99 -17.83
CA ASP A 333 33.90 -27.32 -17.22
C ASP A 333 33.99 -27.22 -15.68
N VAL A 334 34.94 -26.43 -15.18
CA VAL A 334 35.10 -26.14 -13.74
C VAL A 334 33.85 -25.44 -13.19
N ARG A 335 33.31 -24.42 -13.89
CA ARG A 335 32.04 -23.76 -13.50
C ARG A 335 30.83 -24.69 -13.54
N SER A 336 30.86 -25.75 -14.36
CA SER A 336 29.84 -26.79 -14.43
C SER A 336 30.04 -27.94 -13.42
N GLY A 337 30.99 -27.84 -12.48
CA GLY A 337 31.23 -28.88 -11.48
C GLY A 337 31.95 -30.12 -12.02
N VAL A 338 32.68 -29.99 -13.13
CA VAL A 338 33.54 -31.05 -13.66
C VAL A 338 34.92 -30.90 -13.04
N HIS A 339 35.26 -31.84 -12.17
CA HIS A 339 36.63 -32.09 -11.69
C HIS A 339 36.99 -33.53 -12.01
N LEU A 340 38.18 -33.77 -12.55
CA LEU A 340 38.65 -35.12 -12.92
C LEU A 340 39.64 -35.66 -11.87
N THR A 341 39.56 -36.97 -11.63
CA THR A 341 40.43 -37.74 -10.74
C THR A 341 40.85 -39.06 -11.41
N PRO A 342 42.11 -39.50 -11.26
CA PRO A 342 43.22 -38.79 -10.59
C PRO A 342 43.63 -37.51 -11.35
N GLU A 343 44.30 -36.58 -10.68
CA GLU A 343 44.78 -35.35 -11.33
C GLU A 343 45.94 -35.63 -12.31
N VAL A 344 46.70 -36.70 -12.05
CA VAL A 344 47.90 -37.09 -12.80
C VAL A 344 47.97 -38.63 -12.90
N ILE A 345 48.47 -39.15 -14.04
CA ILE A 345 48.79 -40.58 -14.24
C ILE A 345 50.19 -40.69 -14.85
N ASP A 346 51.10 -41.40 -14.19
CA ASP A 346 52.43 -41.71 -14.71
C ASP A 346 52.45 -43.07 -15.42
N VAL A 347 53.17 -43.14 -16.56
CA VAL A 347 53.11 -44.23 -17.53
C VAL A 347 54.49 -44.53 -18.11
N ASP A 348 54.96 -45.76 -17.98
CA ASP A 348 56.24 -46.22 -18.53
C ASP A 348 56.06 -47.14 -19.74
N VAL A 349 56.39 -46.63 -20.94
CA VAL A 349 56.46 -47.41 -22.19
C VAL A 349 57.90 -47.60 -22.68
N SER A 350 58.92 -47.42 -21.82
CA SER A 350 60.34 -47.61 -22.16
C SER A 350 60.65 -49.02 -22.67
N HIS A 351 59.97 -50.03 -22.10
CA HIS A 351 60.01 -51.44 -22.51
C HIS A 351 59.21 -51.75 -23.80
N GLY A 352 58.66 -50.74 -24.47
CA GLY A 352 58.02 -50.87 -25.78
C GLY A 352 56.80 -51.80 -25.80
N SER A 353 55.89 -51.66 -24.83
CA SER A 353 54.64 -52.43 -24.76
C SER A 353 53.43 -51.49 -24.67
N PRO A 354 52.30 -51.78 -25.36
CA PRO A 354 51.09 -50.98 -25.23
C PRO A 354 50.53 -50.94 -23.80
N ILE A 355 49.87 -49.83 -23.45
CA ILE A 355 49.26 -49.59 -22.13
C ILE A 355 47.88 -48.97 -22.30
N ASP A 356 46.87 -49.63 -21.73
CA ASP A 356 45.44 -49.31 -21.93
C ASP A 356 44.79 -48.78 -20.62
N GLN A 357 45.50 -47.91 -19.88
CA GLN A 357 45.20 -47.58 -18.47
C GLN A 357 45.04 -46.08 -18.14
N ILE A 358 45.08 -45.17 -19.13
CA ILE A 358 45.06 -43.72 -18.85
C ILE A 358 43.63 -43.19 -18.66
N ASN A 359 43.04 -43.57 -17.53
CA ASN A 359 41.62 -43.39 -17.24
C ASN A 359 41.37 -42.28 -16.22
N PHE A 360 40.74 -41.20 -16.68
CA PHE A 360 40.29 -40.07 -15.87
C PHE A 360 38.78 -40.14 -15.64
N SER A 361 38.32 -39.87 -14.41
CA SER A 361 36.92 -40.01 -14.01
C SER A 361 36.45 -38.80 -13.22
N GLN A 362 35.17 -38.42 -13.30
CA GLN A 362 34.67 -37.25 -12.58
C GLN A 362 34.54 -37.50 -11.07
N LEU A 363 35.16 -36.62 -10.28
CA LEU A 363 35.02 -36.59 -8.82
C LEU A 363 33.55 -36.34 -8.45
N LYS A 364 33.04 -37.11 -7.48
CA LYS A 364 31.69 -36.98 -6.92
C LYS A 364 31.77 -36.99 -5.40
N ALA A 365 30.92 -36.20 -4.77
CA ALA A 365 30.79 -36.10 -3.32
C ALA A 365 29.52 -36.78 -2.80
N LYS A 366 29.54 -37.11 -1.52
CA LYS A 366 28.43 -37.63 -0.71
C LYS A 366 28.09 -36.65 0.41
N LEU A 367 26.81 -36.38 0.58
CA LEU A 367 26.26 -35.58 1.68
C LEU A 367 25.47 -36.49 2.61
N ASN A 368 25.86 -36.50 3.89
CA ASN A 368 25.16 -37.20 4.95
C ASN A 368 24.53 -36.20 5.93
N GLY A 369 23.56 -36.62 6.72
CA GLY A 369 23.13 -35.84 7.86
C GLY A 369 22.18 -36.52 8.82
N VAL A 370 21.83 -35.79 9.88
CA VAL A 370 20.83 -36.18 10.87
C VAL A 370 19.96 -34.99 11.25
N ILE A 371 18.66 -35.21 11.37
CA ILE A 371 17.70 -34.29 11.97
C ILE A 371 17.45 -34.79 13.38
N HIS A 372 17.72 -33.95 14.38
CA HIS A 372 17.48 -34.26 15.79
C HIS A 372 16.28 -33.48 16.30
N CYS A 373 15.35 -34.20 16.92
CA CYS A 373 14.09 -33.69 17.43
C CYS A 373 13.99 -33.89 18.95
N ILE A 374 13.19 -33.06 19.61
CA ILE A 374 12.98 -33.11 21.06
C ILE A 374 12.12 -34.33 21.43
N ASP A 375 11.17 -34.68 20.55
CA ASP A 375 10.30 -35.86 20.60
C ASP A 375 10.32 -36.60 19.25
N ASP A 376 9.41 -37.57 19.05
CA ASP A 376 9.19 -38.18 17.73
C ASP A 376 8.75 -37.12 16.70
N CYS A 377 9.47 -37.06 15.59
CA CYS A 377 9.17 -36.24 14.43
C CYS A 377 9.18 -37.05 13.12
N GLN A 378 9.34 -38.38 13.19
CA GLN A 378 9.50 -39.25 12.01
C GLN A 378 8.29 -39.24 11.08
N ASN A 379 7.11 -38.84 11.57
CA ASN A 379 5.88 -38.80 10.78
C ASN A 379 5.54 -37.39 10.24
N ASP A 380 6.17 -36.34 10.76
CA ASP A 380 5.95 -34.95 10.33
C ASP A 380 6.92 -34.51 9.22
N LEU A 381 8.09 -35.13 9.15
CA LEU A 381 9.12 -34.93 8.12
C LEU A 381 9.11 -36.07 7.10
N SER A 382 9.10 -35.71 5.80
CA SER A 382 9.12 -36.68 4.68
C SER A 382 10.38 -36.59 3.83
N GLN A 383 10.79 -35.37 3.45
CA GLN A 383 11.91 -35.09 2.54
C GLN A 383 12.62 -33.78 2.94
N LEU A 384 13.88 -33.65 2.55
CA LEU A 384 14.62 -32.39 2.52
C LEU A 384 14.71 -31.84 1.10
N GLU A 385 15.07 -30.58 0.97
CA GLU A 385 15.39 -29.92 -0.29
C GLU A 385 16.88 -29.53 -0.33
N LEU A 386 17.54 -29.82 -1.44
CA LEU A 386 18.96 -29.59 -1.70
C LEU A 386 19.07 -28.72 -2.95
N THR A 387 19.44 -27.47 -2.77
CA THR A 387 19.59 -26.48 -3.84
C THR A 387 21.05 -26.26 -4.16
N SER A 388 21.46 -26.49 -5.41
CA SER A 388 22.79 -26.16 -5.88
C SER A 388 22.97 -24.63 -6.05
N ARG A 389 24.22 -24.16 -6.08
CA ARG A 389 24.54 -22.78 -6.52
C ARG A 389 23.95 -22.39 -7.89
N SER A 390 23.65 -23.36 -8.76
CA SER A 390 23.01 -23.11 -10.07
C SER A 390 21.48 -23.02 -10.01
N GLY A 391 20.87 -23.09 -8.82
CA GLY A 391 19.41 -23.04 -8.64
C GLY A 391 18.69 -24.34 -8.97
N VAL A 392 19.42 -25.44 -9.21
CA VAL A 392 18.82 -26.77 -9.38
C VAL A 392 18.46 -27.31 -8.00
N MET A 393 17.17 -27.59 -7.79
CA MET A 393 16.62 -28.10 -6.53
C MET A 393 16.34 -29.59 -6.65
N THR A 394 16.89 -30.38 -5.74
CA THR A 394 16.71 -31.84 -5.65
C THR A 394 16.10 -32.18 -4.30
N LYS A 395 15.17 -33.14 -4.24
CA LYS A 395 14.66 -33.64 -2.94
C LYS A 395 15.48 -34.82 -2.45
N ILE A 396 15.80 -34.85 -1.16
CA ILE A 396 16.46 -35.96 -0.49
C ILE A 396 15.43 -36.69 0.37
N ASP A 397 15.35 -38.02 0.23
CA ASP A 397 14.49 -38.87 1.06
C ASP A 397 15.07 -39.12 2.46
N LEU A 398 14.18 -39.29 3.45
CA LEU A 398 14.55 -39.44 4.85
C LEU A 398 14.61 -40.90 5.30
N ILE A 399 15.74 -41.27 5.90
CA ILE A 399 16.03 -42.59 6.48
C ILE A 399 15.55 -42.60 7.94
N LYS A 400 14.33 -43.08 8.14
CA LYS A 400 13.67 -43.20 9.45
C LYS A 400 14.24 -44.38 10.23
N ASN A 401 14.48 -44.21 11.54
CA ASN A 401 15.08 -45.23 12.39
C ASN A 401 14.09 -45.71 13.48
N PRO A 402 13.52 -46.94 13.38
CA PRO A 402 12.53 -47.42 14.33
C PRO A 402 13.07 -47.64 15.75
N SER A 403 14.39 -47.65 15.95
CA SER A 403 15.04 -47.73 17.27
C SER A 403 15.41 -46.37 17.87
N LYS A 404 15.19 -45.27 17.14
CA LYS A 404 15.46 -43.89 17.58
C LYS A 404 14.45 -42.91 16.97
N THR A 405 13.27 -42.78 17.58
CA THR A 405 12.22 -41.84 17.15
C THR A 405 12.70 -40.40 16.98
N ASN A 406 13.62 -39.96 17.83
CA ASN A 406 14.08 -38.57 17.92
C ASN A 406 15.25 -38.23 16.94
N GLU A 407 15.71 -39.20 16.13
CA GLU A 407 16.75 -38.99 15.12
C GLU A 407 16.33 -39.54 13.76
N ILE A 408 16.35 -38.69 12.73
CA ILE A 408 16.10 -39.07 11.33
C ILE A 408 17.38 -38.85 10.55
N HIS A 409 17.87 -39.87 9.83
CA HIS A 409 19.06 -39.74 8.99
C HIS A 409 18.70 -39.38 7.55
N PHE A 410 19.67 -38.86 6.80
CA PHE A 410 19.55 -38.72 5.35
C PHE A 410 20.92 -38.83 4.67
N GLU A 411 20.88 -39.21 3.40
CA GLU A 411 22.05 -39.51 2.60
C GLU A 411 21.79 -39.16 1.14
N GLN A 412 22.72 -38.46 0.49
CA GLN A 412 22.65 -38.13 -0.92
C GLN A 412 24.01 -38.35 -1.58
N ASP A 413 24.07 -39.37 -2.43
CA ASP A 413 25.24 -39.71 -3.25
C ASP A 413 25.25 -38.99 -4.60
N ASN A 414 26.38 -39.13 -5.31
CA ASN A 414 26.58 -38.66 -6.68
C ASN A 414 26.50 -37.13 -6.89
N LEU A 415 26.68 -36.33 -5.83
CA LEU A 415 26.71 -34.88 -5.94
C LEU A 415 27.97 -34.40 -6.65
N LEU A 416 27.85 -33.30 -7.39
CA LEU A 416 29.00 -32.66 -8.02
C LEU A 416 29.79 -31.85 -6.97
N PRO A 417 31.12 -31.71 -7.11
CA PRO A 417 31.89 -30.80 -6.27
C PRO A 417 31.37 -29.36 -6.37
N GLY A 418 31.10 -28.72 -5.24
CA GLY A 418 30.62 -27.33 -5.20
C GLY A 418 29.88 -26.97 -3.93
N LYS A 419 29.23 -25.79 -3.94
CA LYS A 419 28.42 -25.29 -2.81
C LYS A 419 26.93 -25.54 -3.04
N TYR A 420 26.27 -25.99 -1.98
CA TYR A 420 24.85 -26.33 -1.91
C TYR A 420 24.22 -25.68 -0.68
N SER A 421 22.89 -25.54 -0.68
CA SER A 421 22.09 -25.17 0.48
C SER A 421 21.06 -26.27 0.72
N VAL A 422 20.94 -26.73 1.97
CA VAL A 422 20.03 -27.81 2.39
C VAL A 422 18.95 -27.21 3.27
N SER A 423 17.68 -27.41 2.94
CA SER A 423 16.54 -26.86 3.69
C SER A 423 15.55 -27.94 4.13
N LEU A 424 14.94 -27.72 5.30
CA LEU A 424 13.79 -28.47 5.76
C LEU A 424 12.56 -28.03 4.94
N ILE A 425 11.90 -28.96 4.25
CA ILE A 425 10.71 -28.65 3.45
C ILE A 425 9.58 -28.23 4.38
N LYS A 426 9.15 -26.97 4.27
CA LYS A 426 8.09 -26.36 5.08
C LYS A 426 6.71 -26.90 4.70
N SER A 427 6.36 -28.06 5.25
CA SER A 427 5.00 -28.60 5.24
C SER A 427 4.17 -28.05 6.41
N LYS A 428 2.84 -28.17 6.32
CA LYS A 428 1.93 -27.85 7.43
C LYS A 428 2.25 -28.67 8.70
N GLN A 429 2.76 -29.90 8.58
CA GLN A 429 3.19 -30.67 9.75
C GLN A 429 4.48 -30.14 10.39
N THR A 430 5.48 -29.76 9.58
CA THR A 430 6.81 -29.33 10.06
C THR A 430 6.83 -27.95 10.72
N ASP A 431 5.90 -27.06 10.35
CA ASP A 431 5.88 -25.65 10.77
C ASP A 431 5.44 -25.45 12.23
N LYS A 432 5.01 -26.52 12.92
CA LYS A 432 4.78 -26.54 14.38
C LYS A 432 6.09 -26.51 15.20
N TYR A 433 7.25 -26.71 14.57
CA TYR A 433 8.54 -26.82 15.25
C TYR A 433 9.38 -25.53 15.15
N CYS A 434 10.18 -25.27 16.18
CA CYS A 434 11.29 -24.33 16.10
C CYS A 434 12.56 -25.08 15.68
N TRP A 435 13.21 -24.62 14.62
CA TRP A 435 14.52 -25.12 14.19
C TRP A 435 15.59 -24.07 14.48
N LYS A 436 16.73 -24.51 15.00
CA LYS A 436 17.91 -23.65 15.25
C LYS A 436 18.33 -22.91 13.99
N GLU A 437 18.44 -23.66 12.91
CA GLU A 437 18.60 -23.20 11.54
C GLU A 437 17.69 -24.09 10.68
N SER A 438 16.88 -23.50 9.79
CA SER A 438 15.97 -24.27 8.90
C SER A 438 16.55 -24.50 7.50
N GLN A 439 17.73 -23.94 7.25
CA GLN A 439 18.50 -24.03 6.02
C GLN A 439 20.00 -23.96 6.37
N LEU A 440 20.84 -24.77 5.72
CA LEU A 440 22.26 -24.94 6.00
C LEU A 440 23.08 -24.93 4.70
N ASP A 441 24.07 -24.05 4.60
CA ASP A 441 24.99 -24.01 3.46
C ASP A 441 26.17 -24.99 3.64
N VAL A 442 26.46 -25.77 2.60
CA VAL A 442 27.44 -26.86 2.62
C VAL A 442 28.40 -26.75 1.44
N ASP A 443 29.69 -26.93 1.71
CA ASP A 443 30.74 -26.97 0.69
C ASP A 443 31.27 -28.40 0.52
N LEU A 444 30.99 -28.99 -0.65
CA LEU A 444 31.37 -30.33 -1.06
C LEU A 444 32.56 -30.35 -2.05
N SER A 445 33.25 -29.23 -2.26
CA SER A 445 34.24 -29.08 -3.35
C SER A 445 35.39 -30.09 -3.30
N ASN A 446 35.83 -30.51 -2.10
CA ASN A 446 37.03 -31.34 -1.92
C ASN A 446 36.79 -32.64 -1.14
N ALA A 447 35.63 -32.82 -0.51
CA ALA A 447 35.35 -33.95 0.38
C ALA A 447 33.85 -34.12 0.68
N ASN A 448 33.48 -35.33 1.10
CA ASN A 448 32.17 -35.63 1.68
C ASN A 448 31.93 -34.82 2.96
N LYS A 449 30.66 -34.53 3.28
CA LYS A 449 30.28 -33.77 4.49
C LYS A 449 29.12 -34.43 5.23
N THR A 450 29.06 -34.17 6.54
CA THR A 450 27.93 -34.51 7.40
C THR A 450 27.39 -33.24 8.05
N ILE A 451 26.07 -33.06 8.05
CA ILE A 451 25.40 -31.90 8.69
C ILE A 451 24.33 -32.34 9.69
N ARG A 452 23.87 -31.42 10.55
CA ARG A 452 22.84 -31.68 11.56
C ARG A 452 21.80 -30.56 11.63
N PHE A 453 20.52 -30.92 11.53
CA PHE A 453 19.41 -30.05 11.93
C PHE A 453 19.03 -30.34 13.38
N GLU A 454 18.61 -29.31 14.11
CA GLU A 454 18.34 -29.37 15.54
C GLU A 454 17.06 -28.61 15.88
N GLN A 455 16.06 -29.34 16.38
CA GLN A 455 14.84 -28.76 16.94
C GLN A 455 15.17 -28.11 18.29
N ILE A 456 14.73 -26.87 18.50
CA ILE A 456 14.95 -26.10 19.76
C ILE A 456 13.65 -25.80 20.50
N GLY A 457 12.52 -26.29 20.01
CA GLY A 457 11.23 -26.21 20.68
C GLY A 457 10.03 -26.41 19.76
N PHE A 458 8.88 -26.00 20.24
CA PHE A 458 7.58 -26.01 19.57
C PHE A 458 7.13 -24.56 19.36
N LYS A 459 6.70 -24.24 18.16
CA LYS A 459 6.20 -22.92 17.80
C LYS A 459 4.83 -22.71 18.46
N LEU A 460 4.63 -21.55 19.08
CA LEU A 460 3.36 -21.01 19.54
C LEU A 460 3.05 -19.76 18.70
N ARG A 461 1.84 -19.70 18.13
CA ARG A 461 1.35 -18.55 17.38
C ARG A 461 0.26 -17.82 18.15
N ILE A 462 0.41 -16.51 18.29
CA ILE A 462 -0.56 -15.62 18.92
C ILE A 462 -0.83 -14.45 17.98
N HIS A 463 -2.09 -14.19 17.66
CA HIS A 463 -2.49 -13.03 16.86
C HIS A 463 -3.16 -12.01 17.78
N LEU A 464 -2.51 -10.86 17.95
CA LEU A 464 -2.98 -9.79 18.82
C LEU A 464 -3.71 -8.72 18.00
N GLN A 465 -5.02 -8.61 18.19
CA GLN A 465 -5.86 -7.67 17.43
C GLN A 465 -5.96 -6.28 18.10
N THR A 466 -4.83 -5.72 18.54
CA THR A 466 -4.76 -4.39 19.17
C THR A 466 -3.34 -3.82 19.21
N THR A 467 -3.24 -2.50 19.19
CA THR A 467 -2.01 -1.71 19.33
C THR A 467 -1.59 -1.45 20.78
N ASN A 468 -2.45 -1.76 21.74
CA ASN A 468 -2.15 -1.58 23.16
C ASN A 468 -1.15 -2.64 23.65
N LYS A 469 -0.33 -2.27 24.66
CA LYS A 469 0.61 -3.22 25.26
C LYS A 469 -0.13 -4.36 25.96
N VAL A 470 0.23 -5.59 25.59
CA VAL A 470 -0.23 -6.83 26.25
C VAL A 470 0.99 -7.66 26.64
N THR A 471 1.04 -8.07 27.90
CA THR A 471 2.08 -8.96 28.43
C THR A 471 1.46 -10.33 28.64
N LEU A 472 1.96 -11.36 27.97
CA LEU A 472 1.46 -12.74 28.06
C LEU A 472 2.35 -13.56 28.99
N LYS A 473 1.76 -14.09 30.06
CA LYS A 473 2.40 -15.09 30.92
C LYS A 473 2.09 -16.49 30.38
N ILE A 474 3.12 -17.34 30.30
CA ILE A 474 3.08 -18.69 29.73
C ILE A 474 3.56 -19.68 30.79
N ASN A 475 2.67 -20.57 31.26
CA ASN A 475 2.98 -21.59 32.27
C ASN A 475 2.81 -23.00 31.67
N GLN A 476 3.72 -23.94 31.91
CA GLN A 476 3.53 -25.34 31.52
C GLN A 476 2.68 -26.09 32.58
N VAL A 477 1.54 -26.66 32.16
CA VAL A 477 0.49 -27.19 33.07
C VAL A 477 0.93 -28.45 33.82
N LYS A 478 1.85 -29.23 33.24
CA LYS A 478 2.51 -30.34 33.94
C LYS A 478 3.85 -29.87 34.52
N GLU A 479 4.07 -30.21 35.79
CA GLU A 479 5.34 -30.09 36.52
C GLU A 479 5.93 -28.67 36.69
N ASN A 480 5.28 -27.62 36.16
CA ASN A 480 5.66 -26.21 36.34
C ASN A 480 7.09 -25.83 35.84
N PHE A 481 7.81 -26.73 35.16
CA PHE A 481 9.21 -26.55 34.75
C PHE A 481 9.47 -25.35 33.83
N TYR A 482 8.44 -24.79 33.17
CA TYR A 482 8.56 -23.59 32.37
C TYR A 482 7.50 -22.56 32.76
N THR A 483 7.97 -21.39 33.20
CA THR A 483 7.21 -20.16 33.30
C THR A 483 7.98 -19.08 32.56
N ASN A 484 7.32 -18.39 31.63
CA ASN A 484 7.89 -17.26 30.89
C ASN A 484 6.86 -16.12 30.81
N THR A 485 7.33 -14.89 30.60
CA THR A 485 6.51 -13.69 30.46
C THR A 485 7.06 -12.86 29.32
N ILE A 486 6.24 -12.62 28.30
CA ILE A 486 6.64 -11.92 27.07
C ILE A 486 5.73 -10.71 26.82
N ASP A 487 6.28 -9.65 26.25
CA ASP A 487 5.48 -8.56 25.69
C ASP A 487 5.13 -8.91 24.24
N LEU A 488 3.84 -8.79 23.89
CA LEU A 488 3.34 -9.05 22.54
C LEU A 488 3.36 -7.77 21.70
N LEU A 489 3.68 -7.93 20.42
CA LEU A 489 3.52 -6.91 19.39
C LEU A 489 2.11 -7.00 18.77
N SER A 490 1.62 -5.90 18.18
CA SER A 490 0.39 -5.90 17.39
C SER A 490 0.53 -6.83 16.18
N GLY A 491 -0.49 -7.64 15.88
CA GLY A 491 -0.46 -8.64 14.81
C GLY A 491 0.09 -10.00 15.25
N LEU A 492 0.73 -10.73 14.32
CA LEU A 492 1.18 -12.10 14.55
C LEU A 492 2.51 -12.16 15.31
N ASN A 493 2.51 -12.87 16.43
CA ASN A 493 3.67 -13.20 17.24
C ASN A 493 3.96 -14.69 17.11
N GLU A 494 5.21 -15.06 16.78
CA GLU A 494 5.70 -16.44 16.87
C GLU A 494 6.65 -16.56 18.08
N VAL A 495 6.36 -17.51 18.98
CA VAL A 495 7.08 -17.74 20.24
C VAL A 495 7.60 -19.18 20.24
N CYS A 496 8.80 -19.43 20.76
CA CYS A 496 9.29 -20.80 20.90
C CYS A 496 9.15 -21.32 22.33
N LEU A 497 8.49 -22.46 22.48
CA LEU A 497 8.30 -23.19 23.74
C LEU A 497 9.30 -24.37 23.79
N PRO A 498 10.13 -24.52 24.83
CA PRO A 498 11.23 -25.49 24.80
C PRO A 498 10.80 -26.95 24.94
N ASN A 499 9.64 -27.22 25.57
CA ASN A 499 9.20 -28.57 25.91
C ASN A 499 7.89 -28.93 25.19
N HIS A 500 7.61 -30.22 25.09
CA HIS A 500 6.30 -30.72 24.67
C HIS A 500 5.30 -30.72 25.84
N GLY A 501 4.05 -30.36 25.56
CA GLY A 501 2.94 -30.49 26.51
C GLY A 501 1.84 -29.45 26.34
N VAL A 502 1.04 -29.31 27.41
CA VAL A 502 -0.03 -28.32 27.51
C VAL A 502 0.48 -27.10 28.28
N TYR A 503 0.23 -25.93 27.71
CA TYR A 503 0.58 -24.61 28.24
C TYR A 503 -0.69 -23.81 28.54
N GLU A 504 -0.65 -23.09 29.66
CA GLU A 504 -1.66 -22.11 30.07
C GLU A 504 -1.11 -20.71 29.78
N LEU A 505 -1.83 -19.95 28.96
CA LEU A 505 -1.48 -18.60 28.52
C LEU A 505 -2.42 -17.59 29.20
N ILE A 506 -1.87 -16.67 29.97
CA ILE A 506 -2.62 -15.67 30.75
C ILE A 506 -2.24 -14.28 30.24
N PRO A 507 -3.10 -13.60 29.45
CA PRO A 507 -2.84 -12.24 29.00
C PRO A 507 -3.09 -11.24 30.14
N SER A 508 -2.14 -10.31 30.32
CA SER A 508 -2.23 -9.22 31.29
C SER A 508 -2.10 -7.88 30.56
N SER A 509 -3.13 -7.03 30.69
CA SER A 509 -3.17 -5.71 30.06
C SER A 509 -4.28 -4.84 30.67
N CYS A 510 -4.41 -3.60 30.20
CA CYS A 510 -5.56 -2.71 30.42
C CYS A 510 -6.83 -3.13 29.66
N MET A 511 -6.83 -4.30 29.01
CA MET A 511 -7.94 -4.90 28.30
C MET A 511 -8.21 -6.29 28.85
N LYS A 512 -9.48 -6.66 28.79
CA LYS A 512 -9.99 -7.99 29.07
C LYS A 512 -10.29 -8.67 27.74
N PHE A 513 -10.03 -9.97 27.67
CA PHE A 513 -10.19 -10.79 26.47
C PHE A 513 -11.44 -11.67 26.59
N GLU A 514 -11.77 -12.40 25.52
CA GLU A 514 -12.86 -13.40 25.53
C GLU A 514 -12.71 -14.42 26.67
N LYS A 515 -11.47 -14.76 27.04
CA LYS A 515 -11.13 -15.74 28.08
C LYS A 515 -10.04 -15.18 28.98
N GLU A 516 -10.15 -15.41 30.29
CA GLU A 516 -9.11 -15.03 31.27
C GLU A 516 -7.80 -15.81 31.07
N LYS A 517 -7.92 -17.03 30.54
CA LYS A 517 -6.81 -17.91 30.20
C LYS A 517 -7.09 -18.68 28.90
N TYR A 518 -6.04 -18.94 28.14
CA TYR A 518 -6.08 -19.75 26.92
C TYR A 518 -5.22 -21.01 27.11
N SER A 519 -5.62 -22.12 26.49
CA SER A 519 -4.85 -23.36 26.54
C SER A 519 -4.24 -23.67 25.19
N TYR A 520 -2.94 -23.96 25.17
CA TYR A 520 -2.19 -24.37 24.01
C TYR A 520 -1.63 -25.77 24.21
N ASP A 521 -1.63 -26.60 23.18
CA ASP A 521 -1.21 -28.00 23.25
C ASP A 521 -0.35 -28.33 22.02
N THR A 522 0.93 -28.60 22.26
CA THR A 522 1.93 -28.87 21.22
C THR A 522 1.66 -30.16 20.43
N SER A 523 0.84 -31.08 20.97
CA SER A 523 0.52 -32.36 20.33
C SER A 523 -0.60 -32.26 19.28
N LYS A 524 -1.46 -31.24 19.38
CA LYS A 524 -2.68 -31.13 18.56
C LYS A 524 -2.42 -30.38 17.25
N ALA A 525 -3.11 -30.77 16.17
CA ALA A 525 -3.03 -30.08 14.88
C ALA A 525 -3.51 -28.60 14.93
N SER A 526 -4.28 -28.23 15.98
CA SER A 526 -4.65 -26.84 16.29
C SER A 526 -3.49 -25.95 16.75
N SER A 527 -2.29 -26.51 16.95
CA SER A 527 -1.04 -25.75 17.17
C SER A 527 -0.68 -24.84 15.98
N LEU A 528 -1.13 -25.20 14.77
CA LEU A 528 -0.78 -24.48 13.54
C LEU A 528 -1.57 -23.18 13.35
N THR A 529 -2.77 -23.10 13.93
CA THR A 529 -3.63 -21.90 13.94
C THR A 529 -3.23 -20.95 15.08
N PRO A 530 -3.13 -19.64 14.85
CA PRO A 530 -2.84 -18.69 15.91
C PRO A 530 -3.96 -18.67 16.97
N ILE A 531 -3.58 -18.45 18.22
CA ILE A 531 -4.52 -18.06 19.27
C ILE A 531 -4.86 -16.59 19.07
N GLU A 532 -6.12 -16.32 18.72
CA GLU A 532 -6.66 -14.98 18.55
C GLU A 532 -6.89 -14.31 19.93
N LEU A 533 -6.13 -13.27 20.23
CA LEU A 533 -6.31 -12.42 21.41
C LEU A 533 -7.07 -11.16 20.98
N ILE A 534 -8.39 -11.26 21.04
CA ILE A 534 -9.33 -10.18 20.70
C ILE A 534 -9.81 -9.51 22.01
N PRO A 535 -9.54 -8.20 22.22
CA PRO A 535 -10.08 -7.47 23.36
C PRO A 535 -11.62 -7.40 23.31
N SER A 536 -12.26 -7.74 24.42
CA SER A 536 -13.72 -7.70 24.59
C SER A 536 -14.18 -6.46 25.36
N GLU A 537 -13.42 -6.09 26.40
CA GLU A 537 -13.71 -4.96 27.29
C GLU A 537 -12.40 -4.22 27.64
N TYR A 538 -12.49 -2.91 27.85
CA TYR A 538 -11.38 -2.00 28.10
C TYR A 538 -11.51 -1.42 29.51
N GLN A 539 -10.39 -1.28 30.21
CA GLN A 539 -10.37 -0.74 31.57
C GLN A 539 -10.48 0.79 31.53
N VAL A 540 -11.48 1.32 32.21
CA VAL A 540 -11.70 2.76 32.39
C VAL A 540 -11.23 3.14 33.78
N PHE A 541 -10.25 4.04 33.86
CA PHE A 541 -9.68 4.49 35.13
C PHE A 541 -10.30 5.82 35.56
N VAL A 542 -10.84 5.86 36.77
CA VAL A 542 -11.33 7.09 37.40
C VAL A 542 -10.39 7.45 38.55
N SER A 543 -9.98 8.71 38.63
CA SER A 543 -9.27 9.22 39.79
C SER A 543 -9.70 10.62 40.20
N ILE A 544 -9.80 10.85 41.51
CA ILE A 544 -10.08 12.14 42.13
C ILE A 544 -8.86 12.55 42.94
N GLN A 545 -8.42 13.80 42.79
CA GLN A 545 -7.27 14.36 43.49
C GLN A 545 -7.72 15.54 44.36
N SER A 546 -7.41 15.53 45.66
CA SER A 546 -7.59 16.70 46.53
C SER A 546 -6.34 17.58 46.49
N ASP A 547 -6.55 18.91 46.47
CA ASP A 547 -5.47 19.90 46.61
C ASP A 547 -4.85 19.90 48.03
N ASN A 548 -5.58 19.43 49.05
CA ASN A 548 -5.13 19.34 50.44
C ASN A 548 -5.09 17.88 50.94
N ASP A 549 -4.17 17.58 51.87
CA ASP A 549 -4.11 16.29 52.57
C ASP A 549 -5.13 16.27 53.72
N ASP A 550 -6.36 15.90 53.40
CA ASP A 550 -7.40 15.67 54.41
C ASP A 550 -7.26 14.26 54.99
N GLN A 551 -6.93 14.18 56.28
CA GLN A 551 -6.81 12.92 57.03
C GLN A 551 -8.18 12.24 57.29
N SER A 552 -9.29 12.87 56.91
CA SER A 552 -10.64 12.29 57.00
C SER A 552 -10.78 10.95 56.27
N THR A 553 -11.73 10.14 56.73
CA THR A 553 -12.16 8.90 56.08
C THR A 553 -13.16 9.14 54.92
N THR A 554 -13.22 10.36 54.38
CA THR A 554 -14.15 10.71 53.30
C THR A 554 -13.96 9.80 52.08
N THR A 555 -15.06 9.13 51.71
CA THR A 555 -15.21 8.42 50.44
C THR A 555 -15.86 9.36 49.43
N PHE A 556 -15.51 9.17 48.15
CA PHE A 556 -16.17 9.83 47.03
C PHE A 556 -16.85 8.74 46.19
N PRO A 557 -18.14 8.45 46.42
CA PRO A 557 -18.88 7.57 45.53
C PRO A 557 -18.98 8.23 44.15
N VAL A 558 -18.65 7.47 43.11
CA VAL A 558 -18.72 7.94 41.73
C VAL A 558 -19.88 7.26 41.01
N LEU A 559 -20.89 8.04 40.64
CA LEU A 559 -22.03 7.55 39.86
C LEU A 559 -21.65 7.50 38.37
N ILE A 560 -21.70 6.31 37.79
CA ILE A 560 -21.44 6.07 36.37
C ILE A 560 -22.78 5.80 35.67
N ARG A 561 -23.10 6.59 34.64
CA ARG A 561 -24.31 6.44 33.81
C ARG A 561 -23.93 6.02 32.40
N ASN A 562 -24.43 4.88 31.92
CA ASN A 562 -24.27 4.46 30.51
C ASN A 562 -25.33 5.17 29.63
N SER A 563 -24.88 5.97 28.66
CA SER A 563 -25.76 6.81 27.83
C SER A 563 -26.73 6.05 26.92
N LYS A 564 -26.54 4.73 26.73
CA LYS A 564 -27.38 3.87 25.87
C LYS A 564 -28.33 2.96 26.67
N GLN A 565 -27.98 2.63 27.90
CA GLN A 565 -28.74 1.66 28.73
C GLN A 565 -29.52 2.33 29.88
N ASN A 566 -29.21 3.60 30.19
CA ASN A 566 -29.78 4.35 31.33
C ASN A 566 -29.63 3.62 32.68
N SER A 567 -28.61 2.77 32.78
CA SER A 567 -28.20 2.07 33.98
C SER A 567 -27.21 2.92 34.77
N GLU A 568 -27.39 2.95 36.10
CA GLU A 568 -26.51 3.64 37.04
C GLU A 568 -25.71 2.62 37.85
N VAL A 569 -24.41 2.84 37.99
CA VAL A 569 -23.51 2.02 38.82
C VAL A 569 -22.63 2.93 39.66
N THR A 570 -22.60 2.71 40.97
CA THR A 570 -21.65 3.40 41.86
C THR A 570 -20.32 2.67 41.84
N LEU A 571 -19.24 3.40 41.58
CA LEU A 571 -17.86 2.92 41.72
C LEU A 571 -17.26 3.46 43.02
N ASP A 572 -16.89 2.54 43.92
CA ASP A 572 -16.13 2.84 45.13
C ASP A 572 -14.65 3.05 44.78
N LEU A 573 -14.11 4.22 45.11
CA LEU A 573 -12.70 4.55 44.90
C LEU A 573 -11.85 4.23 46.13
N GLN A 574 -10.71 3.58 45.93
CA GLN A 574 -9.71 3.33 46.97
C GLN A 574 -8.88 4.59 47.22
N LYS A 575 -8.69 4.98 48.50
CA LYS A 575 -7.91 6.17 48.90
C LYS A 575 -6.43 5.81 49.11
N GLU A 576 -5.55 6.51 48.41
CA GLU A 576 -4.11 6.55 48.63
C GLU A 576 -3.67 8.01 48.85
N LYS A 577 -3.44 8.39 50.12
CA LYS A 577 -3.16 9.79 50.53
C LYS A 577 -4.25 10.75 50.00
N ASN A 578 -3.86 11.82 49.32
CA ASN A 578 -4.73 12.85 48.73
C ASN A 578 -5.46 12.39 47.45
N LYS A 579 -5.31 11.13 47.01
CA LYS A 579 -5.85 10.61 45.76
C LYS A 579 -6.80 9.45 46.01
N TRP A 580 -7.94 9.47 45.34
CA TRP A 580 -8.87 8.34 45.28
C TRP A 580 -8.83 7.77 43.86
N SER A 581 -8.80 6.44 43.71
CA SER A 581 -8.80 5.81 42.39
C SER A 581 -9.54 4.47 42.34
N GLY A 582 -10.09 4.16 41.17
CA GLY A 582 -10.81 2.94 40.90
C GLY A 582 -10.93 2.72 39.39
N SER A 583 -11.46 1.57 38.99
CA SER A 583 -11.66 1.26 37.57
C SER A 583 -12.81 0.30 37.34
N PHE A 584 -13.45 0.43 36.17
CA PHE A 584 -14.48 -0.50 35.69
C PHE A 584 -14.17 -0.97 34.27
N TRP A 585 -14.89 -1.98 33.80
CA TRP A 585 -14.74 -2.55 32.45
C TRP A 585 -15.89 -2.08 31.56
N ALA A 586 -15.58 -1.70 30.31
CA ALA A 586 -16.56 -1.17 29.36
C ALA A 586 -16.22 -1.56 27.90
N LYS A 587 -17.19 -1.49 26.99
CA LYS A 587 -17.00 -1.90 25.58
C LYS A 587 -16.66 -0.72 24.68
N ASN A 588 -15.94 -1.00 23.59
CA ASN A 588 -15.55 0.02 22.61
C ASN A 588 -16.77 0.77 22.05
N GLY A 589 -16.70 2.10 21.96
CA GLY A 589 -17.80 2.93 21.45
C GLY A 589 -19.05 2.99 22.37
N GLU A 590 -18.96 2.51 23.61
CA GLU A 590 -19.89 2.93 24.66
C GLU A 590 -19.54 4.34 25.16
N GLN A 591 -20.55 5.03 25.70
CA GLN A 591 -20.41 6.37 26.29
C GLN A 591 -20.90 6.35 27.72
N PHE A 592 -20.11 6.94 28.61
CA PHE A 592 -20.41 7.04 30.03
C PHE A 592 -20.30 8.48 30.48
N ALA A 593 -21.28 8.95 31.23
CA ALA A 593 -21.21 10.17 32.00
C ALA A 593 -20.89 9.81 33.46
N ILE A 594 -19.78 10.35 33.97
CA ILE A 594 -19.20 9.99 35.27
C ILE A 594 -19.31 11.20 36.21
N PHE A 595 -19.99 11.00 37.34
CA PHE A 595 -20.35 12.05 38.31
C PHE A 595 -19.80 11.70 39.70
N PRO A 596 -18.71 12.33 40.17
CA PRO A 596 -18.30 12.25 41.57
C PRO A 596 -19.33 12.94 42.48
N GLN A 597 -19.60 12.39 43.67
CA GLN A 597 -20.63 12.91 44.59
C GLN A 597 -20.05 13.31 45.95
N SER A 598 -20.52 14.45 46.49
CA SER A 598 -20.26 14.90 47.86
C SER A 598 -21.24 15.99 48.28
N GLU A 599 -21.51 16.13 49.58
CA GLU A 599 -22.27 17.23 50.18
C GLU A 599 -21.39 18.44 50.55
N VAL A 600 -20.06 18.27 50.55
CA VAL A 600 -19.09 19.23 51.11
C VAL A 600 -17.99 19.62 50.11
N TRP A 601 -17.71 18.75 49.14
CA TRP A 601 -16.69 18.96 48.13
C TRP A 601 -17.32 19.23 46.75
N LEU A 602 -16.76 20.21 46.05
CA LEU A 602 -16.99 20.44 44.63
C LEU A 602 -15.91 19.73 43.83
N PHE A 603 -16.27 19.31 42.62
CA PHE A 603 -15.36 18.64 41.70
C PHE A 603 -15.17 19.49 40.44
N GLU A 604 -13.93 19.52 39.94
CA GLU A 604 -13.56 20.17 38.69
C GLU A 604 -12.99 19.12 37.71
N PRO A 605 -13.67 18.81 36.58
CA PRO A 605 -15.05 19.21 36.26
C PRO A 605 -16.08 18.56 37.22
N ASP A 606 -17.32 19.04 37.22
CA ASP A 606 -18.41 18.50 38.04
C ASP A 606 -18.84 17.10 37.55
N HIS A 607 -18.70 16.85 36.25
CA HIS A 607 -18.87 15.55 35.61
C HIS A 607 -17.96 15.44 34.37
N GLN A 608 -17.66 14.22 33.94
CA GLN A 608 -16.94 14.00 32.68
C GLN A 608 -17.68 12.95 31.83
N ILE A 609 -17.93 13.28 30.57
CA ILE A 609 -18.41 12.34 29.56
C ILE A 609 -17.19 11.74 28.85
N ILE A 610 -17.16 10.42 28.71
CA ILE A 610 -16.11 9.69 27.99
C ILE A 610 -16.71 8.68 27.02
N ALA A 611 -16.15 8.63 25.82
CA ALA A 611 -16.38 7.55 24.84
C ALA A 611 -15.20 6.57 24.91
N ILE A 612 -15.49 5.28 25.06
CA ILE A 612 -14.45 4.27 25.29
C ILE A 612 -13.72 3.98 23.98
N SER A 613 -12.39 4.16 23.98
CA SER A 613 -11.52 3.91 22.82
C SER A 613 -10.87 2.53 22.89
N SER A 614 -10.81 1.85 21.75
CA SER A 614 -10.05 0.62 21.54
C SER A 614 -8.54 0.82 21.43
N ASP A 615 -8.10 2.01 21.00
CA ASP A 615 -6.80 2.13 20.32
C ASP A 615 -5.67 2.49 21.29
N ASN A 616 -6.03 3.11 22.42
CA ASN A 616 -5.13 3.52 23.49
C ASN A 616 -5.84 3.58 24.85
N CYS A 617 -5.54 2.65 25.75
CA CYS A 617 -6.06 2.64 27.12
C CYS A 617 -5.74 3.92 27.93
N GLN A 618 -4.72 4.70 27.58
CA GLN A 618 -4.45 5.98 28.25
C GLN A 618 -5.53 7.04 27.95
N ALA A 619 -6.28 6.90 26.84
CA ALA A 619 -7.44 7.73 26.56
C ALA A 619 -8.62 7.42 27.49
N ASN A 620 -8.72 6.19 28.01
CA ASN A 620 -9.78 5.74 28.91
C ASN A 620 -9.52 6.17 30.38
N GLN A 621 -9.09 7.42 30.59
CA GLN A 621 -8.78 8.01 31.89
C GLN A 621 -9.67 9.24 32.17
N VAL A 622 -10.35 9.21 33.31
CA VAL A 622 -11.23 10.28 33.80
C VAL A 622 -10.64 10.85 35.11
N LYS A 623 -10.54 12.18 35.19
CA LYS A 623 -9.77 12.87 36.23
C LYS A 623 -10.55 14.07 36.77
N PHE A 624 -10.72 14.10 38.08
CA PHE A 624 -11.39 15.19 38.80
C PHE A 624 -10.47 15.78 39.86
N VAL A 625 -10.52 17.10 40.07
CA VAL A 625 -9.93 17.77 41.24
C VAL A 625 -11.03 18.04 42.25
N ALA A 626 -10.86 17.63 43.50
CA ALA A 626 -11.79 17.88 44.58
C ALA A 626 -11.36 19.10 45.41
N ARG A 627 -12.26 20.06 45.58
CA ARG A 627 -12.07 21.25 46.43
C ARG A 627 -13.18 21.37 47.45
N ARG A 628 -12.83 21.80 48.68
CA ARG A 628 -13.81 22.01 49.74
C ARG A 628 -14.65 23.25 49.43
N GLY A 629 -15.97 23.12 49.44
CA GLY A 629 -16.88 24.21 49.12
C GLY A 629 -17.01 25.27 50.21
N LEU A 630 -17.27 26.51 49.78
CA LEU A 630 -17.66 27.63 50.64
C LEU A 630 -19.15 27.51 51.02
N PHE A 631 -19.51 27.96 52.21
CA PHE A 631 -20.90 28.06 52.66
C PHE A 631 -21.19 29.50 53.11
N ILE A 632 -22.30 30.06 52.63
CA ILE A 632 -22.78 31.42 52.94
C ILE A 632 -24.04 31.29 53.78
N SER A 633 -24.08 31.94 54.94
CA SER A 633 -25.25 32.03 55.82
C SER A 633 -25.51 33.48 56.24
N GLY A 634 -26.75 33.75 56.66
CA GLY A 634 -27.20 35.10 57.01
C GLY A 634 -28.58 35.12 57.66
N SER A 635 -29.00 36.29 58.14
CA SER A 635 -30.21 36.49 58.95
C SER A 635 -30.97 37.80 58.64
N THR A 636 -32.20 37.91 59.16
CA THR A 636 -33.07 39.09 59.05
C THR A 636 -33.41 39.70 60.42
N ASP A 637 -33.39 41.03 60.51
CA ASP A 637 -33.57 41.80 61.75
C ASP A 637 -34.48 43.04 61.54
N PRO A 638 -35.73 43.06 62.03
CA PRO A 638 -36.41 42.00 62.76
C PRO A 638 -36.58 40.72 61.92
N VAL A 639 -36.79 39.60 62.62
CA VAL A 639 -37.00 38.27 62.02
C VAL A 639 -38.20 38.29 61.08
N VAL A 640 -37.97 37.94 59.80
CA VAL A 640 -39.03 37.75 58.81
C VAL A 640 -38.90 36.36 58.19
N PRO A 641 -39.80 35.41 58.53
CA PRO A 641 -39.87 34.11 57.87
C PRO A 641 -40.46 34.27 56.46
N ASP A 642 -40.32 33.26 55.60
CA ASP A 642 -40.94 33.19 54.28
C ASP A 642 -40.66 34.43 53.39
N ALA A 643 -39.45 34.99 53.51
CA ALA A 643 -38.91 35.95 52.55
C ALA A 643 -38.08 35.19 51.52
N ASN A 644 -38.22 35.54 50.23
CA ASN A 644 -37.44 34.93 49.17
C ASN A 644 -36.01 35.48 49.22
N VAL A 645 -35.02 34.59 49.29
CA VAL A 645 -33.59 34.91 49.36
C VAL A 645 -32.91 34.39 48.09
N SER A 646 -32.35 35.28 47.29
CA SER A 646 -31.68 34.95 46.03
C SER A 646 -30.19 35.28 46.11
N LEU A 647 -29.35 34.31 45.73
CA LEU A 647 -27.89 34.41 45.64
C LEU A 647 -27.49 34.64 44.18
N TYR A 648 -26.62 35.63 43.97
CA TYR A 648 -26.13 36.06 42.67
C TYR A 648 -24.60 36.10 42.63
N THR A 649 -24.05 35.98 41.42
CA THR A 649 -22.66 36.34 41.08
C THR A 649 -22.63 37.47 40.06
N ILE A 650 -21.49 38.16 39.95
CA ILE A 650 -21.28 39.17 38.91
C ILE A 650 -21.30 38.50 37.54
N ALA A 651 -22.06 39.04 36.59
CA ALA A 651 -22.14 38.49 35.25
C ALA A 651 -20.89 38.84 34.42
N THR A 652 -20.09 37.83 34.11
CA THR A 652 -18.93 37.92 33.19
C THR A 652 -19.34 38.20 31.75
N ASP A 653 -20.55 37.81 31.36
CA ASP A 653 -21.13 37.99 30.03
C ASP A 653 -22.24 39.06 30.06
N LYS A 654 -21.99 40.17 29.35
CA LYS A 654 -22.84 41.38 29.31
C LYS A 654 -23.90 41.34 28.21
N THR A 655 -24.10 40.20 27.55
CA THR A 655 -24.95 40.10 26.33
C THR A 655 -26.43 39.78 26.60
N LYS A 656 -26.83 39.47 27.84
CA LYS A 656 -28.20 39.04 28.18
C LYS A 656 -29.04 40.17 28.74
N THR A 657 -30.14 40.50 28.06
CA THR A 657 -30.99 41.67 28.35
C THR A 657 -31.91 41.55 29.57
N ASP A 658 -32.03 40.36 30.18
CA ASP A 658 -32.87 40.06 31.35
C ASP A 658 -32.07 39.94 32.66
N GLN A 659 -30.87 40.51 32.73
CA GLN A 659 -30.02 40.46 33.94
C GLN A 659 -30.51 41.44 35.01
N THR A 660 -30.60 40.96 36.25
CA THR A 660 -30.74 41.81 37.44
C THR A 660 -29.46 42.63 37.62
N ILE A 661 -29.57 43.79 38.26
CA ILE A 661 -28.48 44.77 38.37
C ILE A 661 -28.21 45.06 39.84
N ASP A 662 -26.93 45.16 40.20
CA ASP A 662 -26.48 45.47 41.55
C ASP A 662 -26.53 46.99 41.87
N ILE A 663 -26.12 47.36 43.09
CA ILE A 663 -26.19 48.76 43.56
C ILE A 663 -25.25 49.68 42.76
N ASP A 664 -24.14 49.16 42.23
CA ASP A 664 -23.14 49.87 41.45
C ASP A 664 -23.34 49.71 39.93
N GLY A 665 -24.52 49.21 39.50
CA GLY A 665 -24.90 49.11 38.10
C GLY A 665 -24.35 47.89 37.36
N GLN A 666 -23.79 46.88 38.05
CA GLN A 666 -23.26 45.69 37.40
C GLN A 666 -24.35 44.64 37.14
N PRO A 667 -24.37 43.98 35.96
CA PRO A 667 -25.26 42.87 35.71
C PRO A 667 -24.91 41.66 36.59
N MET A 668 -25.94 40.96 37.05
CA MET A 668 -25.88 39.85 38.00
C MET A 668 -26.54 38.60 37.40
N ASN A 669 -25.92 37.44 37.60
CA ASN A 669 -26.53 36.15 37.25
C ASN A 669 -27.07 35.49 38.53
N LEU A 670 -28.35 35.08 38.51
CA LEU A 670 -28.95 34.29 39.60
C LEU A 670 -28.29 32.91 39.64
N LEU A 671 -27.76 32.53 40.79
CA LEU A 671 -27.10 31.24 41.02
C LEU A 671 -27.99 30.26 41.79
N LEU A 672 -28.59 30.71 42.89
CA LEU A 672 -29.46 29.91 43.76
C LEU A 672 -30.58 30.76 44.37
N SER A 673 -31.69 30.14 44.75
CA SER A 673 -32.77 30.77 45.52
C SER A 673 -33.23 29.85 46.66
N THR A 674 -33.49 30.43 47.84
CA THR A 674 -33.99 29.75 49.03
C THR A 674 -34.95 30.68 49.79
N TRP A 675 -35.47 30.24 50.94
CA TRP A 675 -36.39 31.04 51.77
C TRP A 675 -35.83 31.22 53.18
N THR A 676 -36.13 32.34 53.84
CA THR A 676 -35.85 32.49 55.26
C THR A 676 -36.68 31.52 56.08
N LYS A 677 -36.04 30.81 57.01
CA LYS A 677 -36.71 29.89 57.95
C LYS A 677 -37.54 30.67 58.98
N SER A 678 -38.24 29.94 59.85
CA SER A 678 -39.00 30.49 60.99
C SER A 678 -38.18 31.35 61.95
N ASP A 679 -36.86 31.16 62.01
CA ASP A 679 -35.91 31.97 62.80
C ASP A 679 -35.30 33.16 62.02
N GLY A 680 -35.70 33.36 60.75
CA GLY A 680 -35.19 34.40 59.87
C GLY A 680 -33.84 34.09 59.22
N THR A 681 -33.26 32.90 59.43
CA THR A 681 -31.97 32.49 58.86
C THR A 681 -32.09 31.84 57.48
N TYR A 682 -31.00 31.88 56.71
CA TYR A 682 -30.85 31.16 55.44
C TYR A 682 -29.42 30.65 55.23
N THR A 683 -29.21 29.76 54.25
CA THR A 683 -27.87 29.20 53.93
C THR A 683 -27.79 28.77 52.45
N PHE A 684 -26.62 28.95 51.84
CA PHE A 684 -26.23 28.46 50.52
C PHE A 684 -24.88 27.74 50.59
N GLY A 685 -24.71 26.63 49.87
CA GLY A 685 -23.46 25.87 49.80
C GLY A 685 -23.70 24.40 49.42
N PRO A 686 -22.65 23.66 48.99
CA PRO A 686 -21.29 24.13 48.75
C PRO A 686 -21.17 25.04 47.50
N LEU A 687 -20.39 26.12 47.62
CA LEU A 687 -20.10 27.10 46.57
C LEU A 687 -18.60 27.09 46.21
N SER A 688 -18.25 27.58 45.02
CA SER A 688 -16.85 27.85 44.67
C SER A 688 -16.30 29.02 45.50
N ASN A 689 -14.98 29.19 45.51
CA ASN A 689 -14.34 30.30 46.23
C ASN A 689 -14.24 31.57 45.37
N ASP A 690 -15.39 31.99 44.81
CA ASP A 690 -15.51 33.22 44.01
C ASP A 690 -15.40 34.48 44.90
N PRO A 691 -14.69 35.54 44.46
CA PRO A 691 -14.54 36.77 45.25
C PRO A 691 -15.82 37.62 45.40
N SER A 692 -16.93 37.29 44.70
CA SER A 692 -18.08 38.19 44.53
C SER A 692 -19.47 37.51 44.59
N TYR A 693 -19.88 37.12 45.80
CA TYR A 693 -21.26 36.67 46.07
C TYR A 693 -22.15 37.78 46.63
N HIS A 694 -23.34 37.94 46.04
CA HIS A 694 -24.31 38.96 46.42
C HIS A 694 -25.64 38.30 46.78
N VAL A 695 -26.27 38.71 47.89
CA VAL A 695 -27.60 38.21 48.29
C VAL A 695 -28.63 39.34 48.23
N VAL A 696 -29.84 39.01 47.78
CA VAL A 696 -31.02 39.89 47.76
C VAL A 696 -32.18 39.19 48.47
N ILE A 697 -32.93 39.93 49.31
CA ILE A 697 -34.10 39.41 50.03
C ILE A 697 -35.36 40.20 49.62
N GLN A 698 -36.48 39.51 49.38
CA GLN A 698 -37.74 40.11 48.93
C GLN A 698 -38.97 39.55 49.68
N LYS A 699 -39.87 40.44 50.11
CA LYS A 699 -41.20 40.13 50.64
C LYS A 699 -42.13 41.35 50.48
N THR A 700 -43.41 41.12 50.22
CA THR A 700 -44.42 42.19 50.04
C THR A 700 -44.61 43.01 51.33
N GLY A 701 -44.84 44.32 51.19
CA GLY A 701 -45.02 45.26 52.32
C GLY A 701 -43.78 45.50 53.19
N HIS A 702 -42.61 44.96 52.81
CA HIS A 702 -41.36 45.05 53.57
C HIS A 702 -40.20 45.52 52.67
N VAL A 703 -39.25 46.23 53.25
CA VAL A 703 -37.99 46.63 52.59
C VAL A 703 -36.82 46.06 53.36
N PHE A 704 -35.94 45.33 52.66
CA PHE A 704 -34.71 44.75 53.22
C PHE A 704 -33.51 45.60 52.81
N THR A 705 -32.62 45.84 53.76
CA THR A 705 -31.38 46.63 53.59
C THR A 705 -30.23 45.88 54.27
N ARG A 706 -28.99 45.95 53.78
CA ARG A 706 -27.86 45.26 54.45
C ARG A 706 -27.59 45.90 55.82
N LYS A 707 -27.47 45.09 56.87
CA LYS A 707 -27.36 45.54 58.28
C LYS A 707 -26.06 46.31 58.58
N SER A 708 -24.97 45.95 57.91
CA SER A 708 -23.68 46.65 57.92
C SER A 708 -22.88 46.27 56.66
N ALA A 709 -21.96 47.12 56.21
CA ALA A 709 -20.97 46.74 55.20
C ALA A 709 -20.09 45.55 55.65
N SER A 710 -19.89 45.38 56.96
CA SER A 710 -19.13 44.26 57.55
C SER A 710 -19.94 42.95 57.68
N SER A 711 -21.26 43.00 57.57
CA SER A 711 -22.16 41.83 57.66
C SER A 711 -22.83 41.61 56.30
N ALA A 712 -22.04 41.12 55.33
CA ALA A 712 -22.42 41.06 53.90
C ALA A 712 -23.76 40.34 53.62
N TYR A 713 -24.16 39.45 54.52
CA TYR A 713 -25.30 38.54 54.41
C TYR A 713 -26.37 38.74 55.50
N ASP A 714 -26.23 39.73 56.39
CA ASP A 714 -27.28 40.06 57.37
C ASP A 714 -28.05 41.30 56.94
N PHE A 715 -29.38 41.26 57.10
CA PHE A 715 -30.29 42.28 56.58
C PHE A 715 -31.16 42.88 57.69
N LYS A 716 -31.29 44.20 57.67
CA LYS A 716 -32.26 44.97 58.44
C LYS A 716 -33.54 45.15 57.64
N THR A 717 -34.70 44.96 58.28
CA THR A 717 -36.03 45.05 57.64
C THR A 717 -36.87 46.21 58.17
N GLU A 718 -37.61 46.88 57.29
CA GLU A 718 -38.63 47.90 57.62
C GLU A 718 -40.00 47.48 57.03
N LYS A 719 -41.12 47.82 57.71
CA LYS A 719 -42.49 47.58 57.21
C LYS A 719 -43.09 48.88 56.68
N LEU A 720 -43.70 48.81 55.49
CA LEU A 720 -44.33 49.97 54.85
C LEU A 720 -45.66 50.39 55.52
N ALA A 721 -45.96 51.68 55.39
CA ALA A 721 -47.01 52.44 56.09
C ALA A 721 -47.99 53.13 55.11
N SER A 722 -49.04 53.78 55.62
CA SER A 722 -50.09 54.42 54.80
C SER A 722 -50.57 55.79 55.35
N ILE A 723 -51.13 56.62 54.47
CA ILE A 723 -51.75 57.92 54.81
C ILE A 723 -53.13 58.04 54.14
N LEU A 724 -54.17 58.35 54.91
CA LEU A 724 -55.52 58.69 54.45
C LEU A 724 -55.72 60.22 54.48
N ALA A 725 -56.26 60.80 53.43
CA ALA A 725 -56.65 62.21 53.35
C ALA A 725 -58.18 62.34 53.33
N GLN A 726 -58.72 63.36 53.99
CA GLN A 726 -60.16 63.65 54.06
C GLN A 726 -60.43 65.15 53.87
N ILE A 727 -61.35 65.51 52.99
CA ILE A 727 -61.80 66.89 52.75
C ILE A 727 -63.32 66.90 52.75
N LYS A 728 -63.95 67.75 53.55
CA LYS A 728 -65.41 67.80 53.65
C LYS A 728 -66.04 68.74 52.62
N ASP A 729 -67.29 68.41 52.27
CA ASP A 729 -68.25 69.27 51.57
C ASP A 729 -67.85 69.74 50.14
N VAL A 730 -66.71 69.28 49.61
CA VAL A 730 -66.23 69.58 48.25
C VAL A 730 -65.58 68.34 47.61
N ASP A 731 -66.10 67.94 46.44
CA ASP A 731 -65.58 66.87 45.58
C ASP A 731 -64.56 67.39 44.54
N GLY A 732 -63.76 66.50 43.95
CA GLY A 732 -62.84 66.81 42.86
C GLY A 732 -61.59 67.61 43.26
N VAL A 733 -61.17 67.58 44.52
CA VAL A 733 -60.01 68.30 45.02
C VAL A 733 -58.72 67.53 44.70
N PHE A 734 -57.75 68.20 44.07
CA PHE A 734 -56.47 67.59 43.73
C PHE A 734 -55.51 67.63 44.93
N LEU A 735 -54.93 66.48 45.28
CA LEU A 735 -54.04 66.29 46.42
C LEU A 735 -52.63 65.90 45.99
N LEU A 736 -51.62 66.63 46.49
CA LEU A 736 -50.20 66.39 46.26
C LEU A 736 -49.50 65.99 47.56
N LEU A 737 -49.04 64.74 47.65
CA LEU A 737 -48.21 64.20 48.73
C LEU A 737 -46.72 64.26 48.33
N THR A 738 -45.83 64.74 49.21
CA THR A 738 -44.37 64.82 48.99
C THR A 738 -43.60 64.31 50.21
N SER A 739 -42.64 63.40 50.05
CA SER A 739 -41.82 62.88 51.16
C SER A 739 -40.58 63.74 51.44
N SER A 740 -40.35 64.15 52.68
CA SER A 740 -39.14 64.89 53.07
C SER A 740 -37.91 63.99 53.13
N THR A 741 -38.07 62.74 53.58
CA THR A 741 -36.96 61.80 53.81
C THR A 741 -36.58 61.05 52.54
N ASN A 742 -37.54 60.73 51.68
CA ASN A 742 -37.34 59.87 50.53
C ASN A 742 -37.18 60.68 49.22
N ASN A 743 -36.07 61.45 49.14
CA ASN A 743 -35.64 62.21 47.95
C ASN A 743 -36.70 63.12 47.31
N MET A 744 -37.56 63.78 48.12
CA MET A 744 -38.67 64.61 47.63
C MET A 744 -39.63 63.89 46.66
N ARG A 745 -39.76 62.55 46.76
CA ARG A 745 -40.72 61.77 45.97
C ARG A 745 -42.14 62.32 46.14
N ARG A 746 -42.82 62.55 45.01
CA ARG A 746 -44.17 63.09 44.94
C ARG A 746 -45.17 62.02 44.48
N ARG A 747 -46.38 62.05 45.03
CA ARG A 747 -47.56 61.30 44.57
C ARG A 747 -48.75 62.24 44.51
N THR A 748 -49.65 62.00 43.56
CA THR A 748 -50.83 62.84 43.33
C THR A 748 -52.08 61.98 43.23
N ALA A 749 -53.19 62.52 43.70
CA ALA A 749 -54.50 61.92 43.66
C ALA A 749 -55.58 63.00 43.57
N THR A 750 -56.83 62.60 43.41
CA THR A 750 -58.00 63.48 43.53
C THR A 750 -58.96 62.82 44.51
N THR A 751 -59.63 63.60 45.36
CA THR A 751 -60.69 63.09 46.25
C THR A 751 -61.82 62.44 45.46
N ASP A 752 -62.43 61.41 46.03
CA ASP A 752 -63.71 60.89 45.56
C ASP A 752 -64.90 61.71 46.08
N SER A 753 -66.12 61.26 45.75
CA SER A 753 -67.38 61.89 46.17
C SER A 753 -67.69 61.77 47.67
N THR A 754 -66.86 61.09 48.46
CA THR A 754 -66.87 61.11 49.93
C THR A 754 -65.81 62.06 50.52
N GLY A 755 -64.92 62.59 49.68
CA GLY A 755 -63.85 63.49 50.06
C GLY A 755 -62.53 62.81 50.40
N GLU A 756 -62.35 61.52 50.11
CA GLU A 756 -61.25 60.70 50.65
C GLU A 756 -60.20 60.25 49.61
N VAL A 757 -58.98 59.97 50.09
CA VAL A 757 -57.85 59.38 49.32
C VAL A 757 -56.92 58.56 50.23
N LEU A 758 -56.53 57.34 49.82
CA LEU A 758 -55.49 56.54 50.50
C LEU A 758 -54.17 56.50 49.72
N PHE A 759 -53.04 56.71 50.41
CA PHE A 759 -51.68 56.53 49.93
C PHE A 759 -50.98 55.38 50.69
N SER A 760 -50.83 54.22 50.04
CA SER A 760 -50.16 53.01 50.57
C SER A 760 -48.63 53.02 50.38
N ASP A 761 -47.93 51.99 50.86
CA ASP A 761 -46.53 51.66 50.49
C ASP A 761 -45.50 52.77 50.78
N LEU A 762 -45.71 53.50 51.87
CA LEU A 762 -44.84 54.59 52.31
C LEU A 762 -43.76 54.07 53.28
N GLN A 763 -42.50 54.45 53.07
CA GLN A 763 -41.45 54.27 54.08
C GLN A 763 -41.64 55.28 55.22
N SER A 764 -41.06 55.01 56.40
CA SER A 764 -41.11 55.93 57.53
C SER A 764 -40.40 57.27 57.25
N GLY A 765 -40.75 58.28 58.05
CA GLY A 765 -40.31 59.67 57.91
C GLY A 765 -41.44 60.62 57.53
N LYS A 766 -41.08 61.84 57.14
CA LYS A 766 -42.05 62.97 57.08
C LYS A 766 -42.60 63.20 55.68
N TYR A 767 -43.84 63.64 55.62
CA TYR A 767 -44.58 63.89 54.40
C TYR A 767 -45.33 65.24 54.48
N TYR A 768 -45.48 65.89 53.33
CA TYR A 768 -46.23 67.12 53.10
C TYR A 768 -47.42 66.80 52.19
N LEU A 769 -48.64 67.19 52.55
CA LEU A 769 -49.85 66.93 51.76
C LEU A 769 -50.60 68.24 51.48
N ARG A 770 -50.84 68.56 50.20
CA ARG A 770 -51.41 69.86 49.77
C ARG A 770 -52.66 69.67 48.87
N PRO A 771 -53.86 70.18 49.26
CA PRO A 771 -55.05 70.24 48.41
C PRO A 771 -55.05 71.44 47.44
N GLN A 772 -55.71 71.31 46.29
CA GLN A 772 -55.85 72.38 45.27
C GLN A 772 -57.18 72.28 44.49
N LEU A 773 -57.93 73.39 44.40
CA LEU A 773 -59.10 73.57 43.53
C LEU A 773 -59.35 75.07 43.29
N ARG A 774 -59.47 75.53 42.03
CA ARG A 774 -59.38 76.98 41.68
C ARG A 774 -60.48 77.91 42.22
N GLU A 775 -61.65 77.39 42.55
CA GLU A 775 -62.79 78.22 43.03
C GLU A 775 -62.81 78.34 44.57
N TYR A 776 -61.91 77.64 45.25
CA TYR A 776 -61.94 77.44 46.69
C TYR A 776 -60.56 77.71 47.34
N ARG A 777 -60.58 78.06 48.63
CA ARG A 777 -59.41 78.18 49.51
C ARG A 777 -59.49 77.09 50.58
N PHE A 778 -58.35 76.47 50.89
CA PHE A 778 -58.25 75.35 51.83
C PHE A 778 -57.53 75.76 53.10
N HIS A 779 -57.99 75.23 54.23
CA HIS A 779 -57.41 75.46 55.55
C HIS A 779 -57.15 74.12 56.26
N PRO A 780 -55.90 73.79 56.64
CA PRO A 780 -54.66 74.49 56.28
C PRO A 780 -54.35 74.40 54.78
N GLU A 781 -53.45 75.25 54.27
CA GLU A 781 -53.02 75.16 52.86
C GLU A 781 -52.20 73.88 52.58
N ASP A 782 -51.52 73.32 53.57
CA ASP A 782 -50.97 71.96 53.55
C ASP A 782 -50.84 71.34 54.96
N ALA A 783 -50.71 70.02 55.01
CA ALA A 783 -50.57 69.23 56.23
C ALA A 783 -49.20 68.57 56.32
N HIS A 784 -48.60 68.62 57.51
CA HIS A 784 -47.33 67.97 57.84
C HIS A 784 -47.58 66.68 58.62
N ILE A 785 -47.03 65.56 58.15
CA ILE A 785 -47.27 64.21 58.69
C ILE A 785 -45.92 63.55 58.98
N ASP A 786 -45.75 62.98 60.17
CA ASP A 786 -44.56 62.19 60.54
C ASP A 786 -44.97 60.73 60.70
N LEU A 787 -44.45 59.85 59.83
CA LEU A 787 -44.99 58.51 59.62
C LEU A 787 -44.03 57.44 60.16
N ALA A 788 -44.52 56.57 61.05
CA ALA A 788 -43.74 55.45 61.60
C ALA A 788 -43.86 54.18 60.73
N SER A 789 -42.87 53.28 60.84
CA SER A 789 -42.84 51.98 60.13
C SER A 789 -44.12 51.18 60.43
N GLY A 790 -44.89 50.86 59.38
CA GLY A 790 -46.13 50.09 59.50
C GLY A 790 -47.34 50.85 60.06
N ALA A 791 -47.30 52.17 60.21
CA ALA A 791 -48.40 52.98 60.73
C ALA A 791 -49.42 53.39 59.65
N GLU A 792 -50.61 53.79 60.07
CA GLU A 792 -51.67 54.33 59.22
C GLU A 792 -52.16 55.66 59.82
N VAL A 793 -52.16 56.76 59.06
CA VAL A 793 -52.38 58.13 59.61
C VAL A 793 -53.39 58.92 58.77
N THR A 794 -54.31 59.64 59.40
CA THR A 794 -55.36 60.43 58.73
C THR A 794 -55.09 61.95 58.80
N ALA A 795 -55.22 62.65 57.67
CA ALA A 795 -55.14 64.11 57.55
C ALA A 795 -56.46 64.73 57.06
N LYS A 796 -56.79 65.95 57.52
CA LYS A 796 -58.09 66.61 57.32
C LYS A 796 -57.93 68.05 56.86
N PHE A 797 -58.84 68.51 55.99
CA PHE A 797 -58.88 69.89 55.49
C PHE A 797 -60.31 70.48 55.48
N GLU A 798 -60.39 71.78 55.74
CA GLU A 798 -61.60 72.62 55.63
C GLU A 798 -61.50 73.55 54.41
N VAL A 799 -62.63 74.12 53.94
CA VAL A 799 -62.71 74.73 52.60
C VAL A 799 -63.73 75.87 52.50
N GLU A 800 -63.39 76.93 51.76
CA GLU A 800 -64.17 78.16 51.55
C GLU A 800 -64.27 78.49 50.05
N ARG A 801 -65.44 78.89 49.51
CA ARG A 801 -65.59 79.27 48.08
C ARG A 801 -65.31 80.77 47.89
N VAL A 802 -64.43 81.11 46.94
CA VAL A 802 -63.94 82.49 46.71
C VAL A 802 -64.09 83.00 45.27
N ALA A 803 -64.50 82.15 44.32
CA ALA A 803 -64.75 82.55 42.93
C ALA A 803 -65.79 81.67 42.22
N PHE A 804 -66.32 82.18 41.11
CA PHE A 804 -67.48 81.63 40.41
C PHE A 804 -67.16 81.19 38.97
N SER A 805 -68.13 80.53 38.33
CA SER A 805 -68.08 80.02 36.97
C SER A 805 -69.16 80.63 36.08
N CYS A 806 -68.89 80.66 34.77
CA CYS A 806 -69.92 80.87 33.75
C CYS A 806 -70.04 79.62 32.87
N TYR A 807 -71.26 79.11 32.75
CA TYR A 807 -71.63 77.94 31.97
C TYR A 807 -72.42 78.35 30.72
N GLY A 808 -72.04 77.80 29.57
CA GLY A 808 -72.77 78.02 28.32
C GLY A 808 -72.58 76.88 27.33
N GLN A 809 -73.21 77.02 26.17
CA GLN A 809 -73.15 76.07 25.06
C GLN A 809 -73.06 76.81 23.71
N VAL A 810 -72.39 76.20 22.76
CA VAL A 810 -72.27 76.65 21.37
C VAL A 810 -72.83 75.58 20.44
N THR A 811 -73.69 75.95 19.50
CA THR A 811 -74.28 75.05 18.50
C THR A 811 -74.26 75.62 17.08
N SER A 812 -74.53 74.80 16.08
CA SER A 812 -74.83 75.25 14.71
C SER A 812 -76.23 75.83 14.58
N LEU A 813 -76.54 76.45 13.43
CA LEU A 813 -77.92 76.85 13.07
C LEU A 813 -78.90 75.67 13.04
N ASN A 814 -78.42 74.42 12.95
CA ASN A 814 -79.22 73.20 13.02
C ASN A 814 -79.36 72.67 14.47
N ASN A 815 -78.89 73.41 15.47
CA ASN A 815 -78.76 73.03 16.90
C ASN A 815 -77.78 71.86 17.17
N GLU A 816 -76.84 71.56 16.27
CA GLU A 816 -75.80 70.56 16.52
C GLU A 816 -74.70 71.12 17.42
N PRO A 817 -74.19 70.40 18.42
CA PRO A 817 -73.16 70.90 19.34
C PRO A 817 -71.81 71.15 18.66
N GLU A 818 -71.22 72.33 18.90
CA GLU A 818 -69.98 72.74 18.24
C GLU A 818 -68.77 72.53 19.14
N THR A 819 -68.04 71.43 18.89
CA THR A 819 -66.94 70.94 19.70
C THR A 819 -65.63 71.67 19.41
N GLY A 820 -64.85 71.96 20.46
CA GLY A 820 -63.47 72.42 20.36
C GLY A 820 -63.24 73.93 20.13
N LEU A 821 -64.30 74.73 20.02
CA LEU A 821 -64.22 76.18 19.89
C LEU A 821 -63.70 76.81 21.19
N ILE A 822 -62.85 77.82 21.10
CA ILE A 822 -62.31 78.50 22.29
C ILE A 822 -63.11 79.78 22.53
N ILE A 823 -63.75 79.85 23.70
CA ILE A 823 -64.48 81.01 24.20
C ILE A 823 -63.66 81.67 25.30
N ASP A 824 -63.40 82.97 25.14
CA ASP A 824 -62.72 83.80 26.14
C ASP A 824 -63.73 84.68 26.88
N ALA A 825 -63.60 84.78 28.21
CA ALA A 825 -64.15 85.86 29.00
C ALA A 825 -63.08 86.96 29.16
N ILE A 826 -63.37 88.15 28.66
CA ILE A 826 -62.50 89.32 28.73
C ILE A 826 -63.17 90.35 29.63
N GLY A 827 -62.52 90.73 30.73
CA GLY A 827 -63.05 91.74 31.65
C GLY A 827 -63.17 93.10 30.97
N ILE A 828 -64.28 93.80 31.22
CA ILE A 828 -64.58 95.12 30.65
C ILE A 828 -64.77 96.18 31.74
N GLU A 829 -64.78 97.45 31.33
CA GLU A 829 -64.99 98.61 32.21
C GLU A 829 -64.02 98.59 33.42
N GLN A 830 -64.53 98.53 34.65
CA GLN A 830 -63.73 98.49 35.88
C GLN A 830 -62.90 97.20 36.05
N CYS A 831 -63.17 96.15 35.27
CA CYS A 831 -62.51 94.85 35.37
C CYS A 831 -61.57 94.52 34.20
N ILE A 832 -61.09 95.52 33.45
CA ILE A 832 -60.08 95.34 32.38
C ILE A 832 -58.76 94.71 32.92
N SER A 833 -58.49 94.84 34.23
CA SER A 833 -57.35 94.21 34.92
C SER A 833 -57.61 92.79 35.42
N ALA A 834 -58.82 92.24 35.29
CA ALA A 834 -59.10 90.84 35.62
C ALA A 834 -58.40 89.89 34.64
N THR A 835 -58.08 88.67 35.08
CA THR A 835 -57.48 87.66 34.19
C THR A 835 -58.45 87.29 33.07
N ARG A 836 -57.91 87.12 31.85
CA ARG A 836 -58.65 86.46 30.77
C ARG A 836 -58.78 84.99 31.13
N GLU A 837 -60.00 84.55 31.39
CA GLU A 837 -60.30 83.13 31.53
C GLU A 837 -60.80 82.58 30.19
N SER A 838 -60.43 81.34 29.89
CA SER A 838 -60.68 80.68 28.61
C SER A 838 -61.26 79.30 28.82
N ALA A 839 -62.23 78.91 28.01
CA ALA A 839 -62.77 77.57 27.97
C ALA A 839 -62.83 77.05 26.51
N LYS A 840 -62.43 75.79 26.31
CA LYS A 840 -62.66 75.07 25.05
C LYS A 840 -64.02 74.36 25.16
N THR A 841 -64.86 74.41 24.14
CA THR A 841 -66.14 73.68 24.15
C THR A 841 -65.90 72.17 24.10
N ASP A 842 -66.67 71.44 24.89
CA ASP A 842 -66.63 69.98 24.96
C ASP A 842 -67.38 69.32 23.79
N MET A 843 -67.51 67.99 23.82
CA MET A 843 -68.19 67.20 22.79
C MET A 843 -69.72 67.45 22.70
N ASN A 844 -70.29 68.13 23.71
CA ASN A 844 -71.68 68.60 23.73
C ASN A 844 -71.78 70.10 23.39
N GLY A 845 -70.69 70.72 22.93
CA GLY A 845 -70.60 72.16 22.67
C GLY A 845 -70.60 73.01 23.94
N GLN A 846 -70.55 72.41 25.13
CA GLN A 846 -70.65 73.11 26.41
C GLN A 846 -69.29 73.67 26.84
N PHE A 847 -69.29 74.82 27.50
CA PHE A 847 -68.10 75.45 28.05
C PHE A 847 -68.34 75.92 29.49
N ARG A 848 -67.32 75.77 30.35
CA ARG A 848 -67.29 76.30 31.70
C ARG A 848 -66.05 77.16 31.90
N LEU A 849 -66.25 78.48 31.88
CA LEU A 849 -65.27 79.46 32.32
C LEU A 849 -65.27 79.43 33.86
N ARG A 850 -64.11 79.40 34.51
CA ARG A 850 -63.96 79.24 35.97
C ARG A 850 -63.20 80.42 36.59
N ALA A 851 -63.27 80.54 37.90
CA ALA A 851 -62.54 81.56 38.68
C ALA A 851 -62.82 83.02 38.28
N LEU A 852 -64.02 83.28 37.74
CA LEU A 852 -64.50 84.62 37.45
C LEU A 852 -64.76 85.37 38.76
N GLN A 853 -64.37 86.64 38.80
CA GLN A 853 -64.39 87.44 40.04
C GLN A 853 -65.78 88.04 40.30
N PRO A 854 -66.27 88.03 41.55
CA PRO A 854 -67.50 88.72 41.92
C PRO A 854 -67.37 90.25 41.75
N GLY A 855 -68.44 90.91 41.31
CA GLY A 855 -68.48 92.33 40.99
C GLY A 855 -67.96 92.70 39.59
N CYS A 856 -67.64 91.72 38.74
CA CYS A 856 -67.04 91.96 37.42
C CYS A 856 -67.95 91.62 36.23
N ARG A 857 -67.82 92.44 35.19
CA ARG A 857 -68.48 92.28 33.89
C ARG A 857 -67.47 91.79 32.86
N TYR A 858 -67.88 90.79 32.06
CA TYR A 858 -67.03 90.14 31.06
C TYR A 858 -67.73 90.11 29.70
N GLN A 859 -67.00 90.41 28.64
CA GLN A 859 -67.42 90.15 27.26
C GLN A 859 -66.94 88.76 26.84
N LEU A 860 -67.82 87.98 26.23
CA LEU A 860 -67.52 86.67 25.66
C LEU A 860 -67.14 86.83 24.18
N GLN A 861 -66.03 86.20 23.78
CA GLN A 861 -65.50 86.27 22.42
C GLN A 861 -65.00 84.90 21.94
N TYR A 862 -65.27 84.56 20.68
CA TYR A 862 -64.67 83.41 20.00
C TYR A 862 -63.23 83.71 19.57
N ARG A 863 -62.32 82.75 19.81
CA ARG A 863 -60.95 82.77 19.33
C ARG A 863 -60.67 81.54 18.47
N ALA A 864 -60.56 81.75 17.16
CA ALA A 864 -60.17 80.69 16.22
C ALA A 864 -58.76 80.16 16.51
N ASN A 865 -58.62 78.84 16.49
CA ASN A 865 -57.33 78.17 16.56
C ASN A 865 -56.89 77.72 15.15
N PRO A 866 -55.87 78.34 14.53
CA PRO A 866 -55.41 77.96 13.18
C PRO A 866 -54.76 76.55 13.12
N SER A 867 -54.68 75.83 14.24
CA SER A 867 -54.11 74.48 14.34
C SER A 867 -55.14 73.35 14.14
N GLU A 868 -56.44 73.64 14.13
CA GLU A 868 -57.51 72.63 14.01
C GLU A 868 -58.32 72.86 12.71
N PRO A 869 -58.26 71.95 11.71
CA PRO A 869 -58.87 72.18 10.40
C PRO A 869 -60.37 72.46 10.44
N THR A 870 -61.12 71.80 11.33
CA THR A 870 -62.58 71.93 11.47
C THR A 870 -63.03 73.32 11.94
N GLN A 871 -62.12 74.15 12.46
CA GLN A 871 -62.43 75.54 12.81
C GLN A 871 -62.35 76.49 11.60
N ILE A 872 -61.74 76.07 10.48
CA ILE A 872 -61.57 76.89 9.27
C ILE A 872 -62.90 77.05 8.50
N ASP A 873 -63.83 76.11 8.69
CA ASP A 873 -65.16 76.12 8.08
C ASP A 873 -66.17 77.00 8.82
N VAL A 874 -65.89 77.37 10.08
CA VAL A 874 -66.75 78.24 10.89
C VAL A 874 -66.51 79.70 10.51
N LEU A 875 -67.48 80.30 9.83
CA LEU A 875 -67.42 81.69 9.38
C LEU A 875 -67.53 82.70 10.53
N GLN A 876 -68.30 82.38 11.57
CA GLN A 876 -68.64 83.31 12.65
C GLN A 876 -69.31 82.63 13.85
N ILE A 877 -69.42 83.37 14.96
CA ILE A 877 -70.38 83.11 16.06
C ILE A 877 -71.34 84.31 16.23
N GLU A 878 -72.60 84.06 16.57
CA GLU A 878 -73.59 85.06 17.01
C GLU A 878 -74.22 84.69 18.38
N PRO A 879 -74.65 85.66 19.22
CA PRO A 879 -74.42 87.10 19.09
C PRO A 879 -72.94 87.48 19.31
N ARG A 880 -72.34 88.24 18.38
CA ARG A 880 -70.89 88.57 18.40
C ARG A 880 -70.36 89.14 19.72
N ASN A 881 -71.17 89.90 20.46
CA ASN A 881 -70.79 90.64 21.65
C ASN A 881 -71.71 90.29 22.85
N LYS A 882 -71.72 89.03 23.28
CA LYS A 882 -72.43 88.63 24.51
C LYS A 882 -71.67 89.14 25.74
N ILE A 883 -72.33 89.93 26.59
CA ILE A 883 -71.80 90.37 27.89
C ILE A 883 -72.48 89.57 29.01
N ILE A 884 -71.72 89.27 30.06
CA ILE A 884 -72.15 88.64 31.31
C ILE A 884 -71.65 89.45 32.51
N GLU A 885 -72.28 89.26 33.67
CA GLU A 885 -71.97 89.94 34.92
C GLU A 885 -72.00 88.94 36.07
N ILE A 886 -70.97 88.96 36.92
CA ILE A 886 -70.77 88.02 38.02
C ILE A 886 -71.01 88.77 39.33
N VAL A 887 -71.97 88.30 40.14
CA VAL A 887 -72.33 88.93 41.42
C VAL A 887 -71.83 88.06 42.58
N ASP A 888 -72.56 87.01 42.91
CA ASP A 888 -72.34 86.12 44.07
C ASP A 888 -72.67 84.64 43.75
N ASN A 889 -72.92 84.33 42.48
CA ASN A 889 -73.42 83.04 42.00
C ASN A 889 -72.86 82.72 40.61
N ASP A 890 -72.95 81.44 40.22
CA ASP A 890 -72.54 80.96 38.89
C ASP A 890 -73.53 81.41 37.80
N VAL A 891 -73.01 81.99 36.70
CA VAL A 891 -73.82 82.35 35.53
C VAL A 891 -74.08 81.11 34.67
N GLN A 892 -75.32 80.93 34.22
CA GLN A 892 -75.75 79.75 33.46
C GLN A 892 -76.56 80.16 32.22
N HIS A 893 -76.91 79.18 31.37
CA HIS A 893 -77.79 79.32 30.21
C HIS A 893 -77.30 80.32 29.13
N ILE A 894 -75.99 80.51 28.99
CA ILE A 894 -75.41 81.25 27.87
C ILE A 894 -75.43 80.37 26.61
N HIS A 895 -76.07 80.83 25.54
CA HIS A 895 -76.14 80.10 24.26
C HIS A 895 -75.61 80.95 23.10
N LEU A 896 -74.85 80.33 22.19
CA LEU A 896 -74.17 80.96 21.04
C LEU A 896 -74.30 80.07 19.78
N TYR A 897 -74.32 80.66 18.58
CA TYR A 897 -74.59 79.96 17.30
C TYR A 897 -73.47 80.13 16.26
N THR A 898 -73.16 79.09 15.46
CA THR A 898 -72.14 79.09 14.38
C THR A 898 -72.73 78.99 12.96
N ILE A 899 -71.92 79.29 11.93
CA ILE A 899 -72.28 79.24 10.50
C ILE A 899 -71.16 78.59 9.68
N LYS A 900 -71.48 77.66 8.73
CA LYS A 900 -70.52 76.81 7.98
C LYS A 900 -70.67 76.89 6.44
N ARG A 901 -69.80 76.20 5.67
CA ARG A 901 -69.79 76.10 4.18
C ARG A 901 -70.09 74.67 3.67
N PRO A 902 -70.50 74.47 2.38
CA PRO A 902 -70.72 73.14 1.76
C PRO A 902 -69.46 72.52 1.12
N SER A 903 -69.46 71.20 0.88
CA SER A 903 -68.28 70.42 0.41
C SER A 903 -68.47 69.41 -0.74
N ASP A 904 -69.69 68.96 -1.05
CA ASP A 904 -69.92 67.69 -1.78
C ASP A 904 -70.66 67.84 -3.14
N VAL A 905 -70.76 66.73 -3.89
CA VAL A 905 -71.30 66.65 -5.27
C VAL A 905 -72.31 65.49 -5.43
N ASP A 906 -73.58 65.81 -5.68
CA ASP A 906 -74.62 64.83 -6.03
C ASP A 906 -74.52 64.35 -7.49
N ILE A 907 -74.71 63.05 -7.74
CA ILE A 907 -74.71 62.46 -9.09
C ILE A 907 -75.90 61.53 -9.29
N ASN A 908 -76.78 61.89 -10.24
CA ASN A 908 -78.03 61.17 -10.50
C ASN A 908 -78.10 60.65 -11.93
N VAL A 909 -78.64 59.45 -12.12
CA VAL A 909 -78.71 58.78 -13.43
C VAL A 909 -80.09 58.19 -13.68
N PHE A 910 -80.66 58.38 -14.86
CA PHE A 910 -81.93 57.79 -15.29
C PHE A 910 -81.72 56.73 -16.38
N ILE A 911 -82.35 55.56 -16.25
CA ILE A 911 -82.17 54.42 -17.15
C ILE A 911 -83.53 54.03 -17.73
N GLN A 912 -83.73 54.39 -18.99
CA GLN A 912 -84.92 54.05 -19.75
C GLN A 912 -84.86 52.58 -20.18
N THR A 913 -85.69 51.74 -19.57
CA THR A 913 -85.87 50.32 -19.92
C THR A 913 -87.31 49.90 -19.62
N GLN A 914 -87.68 48.66 -19.97
CA GLN A 914 -88.94 48.07 -19.53
C GLN A 914 -88.82 47.64 -18.05
N THR A 915 -89.86 47.85 -17.26
CA THR A 915 -89.85 47.58 -15.80
C THR A 915 -89.44 46.16 -15.43
N GLN A 916 -89.82 45.16 -16.25
CA GLN A 916 -89.41 43.77 -16.09
C GLN A 916 -87.89 43.52 -16.12
N PHE A 917 -87.11 44.43 -16.73
CA PHE A 917 -85.65 44.34 -16.80
C PHE A 917 -84.93 45.30 -15.85
N LEU A 918 -85.62 46.26 -15.20
CA LEU A 918 -84.99 47.18 -14.24
C LEU A 918 -84.25 46.41 -13.13
N ASN A 919 -84.94 45.46 -12.49
CA ASN A 919 -84.41 44.60 -11.41
C ASN A 919 -83.15 43.78 -11.80
N GLN A 920 -82.77 43.78 -13.08
CA GLN A 920 -81.64 43.05 -13.62
C GLN A 920 -80.48 43.98 -14.03
N LEU A 921 -80.64 45.31 -13.94
CA LEU A 921 -79.62 46.28 -14.32
C LEU A 921 -78.80 46.78 -13.13
N LYS A 922 -77.51 46.99 -13.35
CA LYS A 922 -76.57 47.55 -12.37
C LYS A 922 -75.83 48.73 -12.98
N VAL A 923 -75.98 49.90 -12.38
CA VAL A 923 -75.36 51.15 -12.82
C VAL A 923 -74.13 51.39 -11.96
N LYS A 924 -72.96 51.45 -12.58
CA LYS A 924 -71.65 51.38 -11.93
C LYS A 924 -70.85 52.65 -12.16
N LEU A 925 -70.49 53.34 -11.08
CA LEU A 925 -69.61 54.51 -11.08
C LEU A 925 -68.17 54.07 -10.76
N TYR A 926 -67.21 54.50 -11.57
CA TYR A 926 -65.77 54.22 -11.50
C TYR A 926 -64.98 55.53 -11.38
N LYS A 927 -63.78 55.51 -10.78
CA LYS A 927 -62.83 56.64 -10.90
C LYS A 927 -61.91 56.38 -12.09
N SER A 928 -61.47 57.41 -12.81
CA SER A 928 -60.61 57.22 -14.00
C SER A 928 -59.28 56.52 -13.70
N SER A 929 -58.83 56.59 -12.44
CA SER A 929 -57.66 55.93 -11.85
C SER A 929 -57.90 54.49 -11.39
N GLN A 930 -59.15 54.04 -11.24
CA GLN A 930 -59.55 52.68 -10.86
C GLN A 930 -60.69 52.18 -11.76
N ARG A 931 -60.32 51.56 -12.90
CA ARG A 931 -61.27 51.10 -13.93
C ARG A 931 -61.70 49.64 -13.79
N GLU A 932 -61.00 48.85 -12.98
CA GLU A 932 -61.29 47.43 -12.80
C GLU A 932 -62.38 47.18 -11.75
N SER A 933 -62.52 48.07 -10.77
CA SER A 933 -63.52 48.03 -9.70
C SER A 933 -64.37 49.31 -9.67
N PRO A 934 -65.72 49.21 -9.61
CA PRO A 934 -66.57 50.38 -9.43
C PRO A 934 -66.52 50.88 -7.98
N ILE A 935 -66.48 52.21 -7.80
CA ILE A 935 -66.61 52.89 -6.50
C ILE A 935 -68.01 52.64 -5.91
N GLN A 936 -69.04 52.76 -6.74
CA GLN A 936 -70.43 52.57 -6.36
C GLN A 936 -71.16 51.75 -7.43
N THR A 937 -72.04 50.84 -7.02
CA THR A 937 -72.88 50.04 -7.92
C THR A 937 -74.33 50.09 -7.45
N VAL A 938 -75.18 50.82 -8.18
CA VAL A 938 -76.61 50.91 -7.90
C VAL A 938 -77.33 49.85 -8.71
N THR A 939 -77.88 48.84 -8.03
CA THR A 939 -78.88 47.94 -8.61
C THR A 939 -80.19 48.70 -8.78
N LEU A 940 -80.71 48.76 -10.00
CA LEU A 940 -82.06 49.28 -10.20
C LEU A 940 -83.09 48.30 -9.64
N THR A 941 -84.24 48.84 -9.23
CA THR A 941 -85.37 48.08 -8.72
C THR A 941 -86.66 48.56 -9.41
N ASN A 942 -87.70 48.97 -8.70
CA ASN A 942 -88.92 49.50 -9.31
C ASN A 942 -88.76 50.94 -9.86
N SER A 943 -87.62 51.60 -9.60
CA SER A 943 -87.29 52.94 -10.11
C SER A 943 -86.30 52.86 -11.28
N PRO A 944 -86.49 53.65 -12.36
CA PRO A 944 -85.48 53.85 -13.41
C PRO A 944 -84.32 54.76 -12.99
N PHE A 945 -84.41 55.44 -11.84
CA PHE A 945 -83.34 56.30 -11.35
C PHE A 945 -82.34 55.55 -10.48
N ALA A 946 -81.07 55.59 -10.86
CA ALA A 946 -79.92 55.29 -10.01
C ALA A 946 -79.39 56.60 -9.40
N TYR A 947 -79.60 56.77 -8.10
CA TYR A 947 -78.99 57.83 -7.29
C TYR A 947 -77.66 57.30 -6.74
N PHE A 948 -76.56 58.01 -6.97
CA PHE A 948 -75.30 57.73 -6.28
C PHE A 948 -75.20 58.55 -5.01
N ASN A 949 -74.50 58.04 -4.00
CA ASN A 949 -74.13 58.85 -2.84
C ASN A 949 -73.15 59.92 -3.30
N ALA A 950 -73.27 61.13 -2.73
CA ALA A 950 -72.45 62.27 -3.10
C ALA A 950 -70.95 61.95 -3.06
N VAL A 951 -70.21 62.49 -4.03
CA VAL A 951 -68.74 62.41 -4.10
C VAL A 951 -68.12 63.74 -3.65
N PRO A 952 -66.85 63.77 -3.22
CA PRO A 952 -66.19 65.04 -2.91
C PRO A 952 -66.12 65.98 -4.12
N LEU A 953 -66.15 67.29 -3.89
CA LEU A 953 -65.89 68.33 -4.90
C LEU A 953 -64.37 68.41 -5.23
N ASP A 954 -63.80 67.32 -5.73
CA ASP A 954 -62.35 67.12 -5.89
C ASP A 954 -61.79 67.48 -7.28
N ASN A 955 -62.64 67.79 -8.25
CA ASN A 955 -62.29 68.00 -9.67
C ASN A 955 -61.64 66.79 -10.38
N GLU A 956 -61.72 65.57 -9.84
CA GLU A 956 -61.27 64.36 -10.54
C GLU A 956 -62.31 63.83 -11.54
N SER A 957 -61.87 62.91 -12.41
CA SER A 957 -62.69 62.37 -13.50
C SER A 957 -63.22 60.95 -13.21
N TYR A 958 -64.49 60.73 -13.52
CA TYR A 958 -65.28 59.55 -13.19
C TYR A 958 -65.97 58.97 -14.44
N THR A 959 -66.41 57.71 -14.38
CA THR A 959 -67.09 57.00 -15.49
C THR A 959 -68.28 56.20 -14.97
N ILE A 960 -69.43 56.25 -15.65
CA ILE A 960 -70.64 55.47 -15.33
C ILE A 960 -70.89 54.44 -16.45
N ARG A 961 -71.16 53.18 -16.10
CA ARG A 961 -71.55 52.08 -17.02
C ARG A 961 -72.84 51.40 -16.56
N VAL A 962 -73.65 50.88 -17.48
CA VAL A 962 -74.83 50.04 -17.16
C VAL A 962 -74.60 48.58 -17.57
N ASP A 963 -74.43 47.72 -16.57
CA ASP A 963 -74.25 46.27 -16.73
C ASP A 963 -75.60 45.53 -16.66
N SER A 964 -75.66 44.37 -17.32
CA SER A 964 -76.79 43.43 -17.25
C SER A 964 -76.29 41.97 -17.31
N PRO A 965 -76.84 41.04 -16.50
CA PRO A 965 -76.51 39.62 -16.47
C PRO A 965 -77.39 38.76 -17.40
N LEU A 966 -78.25 39.37 -18.23
CA LEU A 966 -79.10 38.63 -19.17
C LEU A 966 -78.26 37.80 -20.14
N SER A 967 -78.57 36.52 -20.33
CA SER A 967 -77.78 35.70 -21.25
C SER A 967 -77.94 36.19 -22.70
N THR A 968 -76.83 36.52 -23.35
CA THR A 968 -76.80 36.91 -24.77
C THR A 968 -77.18 35.75 -25.71
N SER A 969 -77.24 34.50 -25.23
CA SER A 969 -77.86 33.40 -25.98
C SER A 969 -79.37 33.52 -26.08
N VAL A 970 -80.03 34.13 -25.08
CA VAL A 970 -81.50 34.22 -24.96
C VAL A 970 -82.02 35.64 -25.27
N TYR A 971 -81.19 36.68 -25.08
CA TYR A 971 -81.55 38.08 -25.31
C TYR A 971 -80.51 38.78 -26.21
N ASN A 972 -80.95 39.82 -26.94
CA ASN A 972 -80.08 40.69 -27.73
C ASN A 972 -80.12 42.12 -27.17
N TYR A 973 -78.95 42.67 -26.78
CA TYR A 973 -78.80 44.00 -26.16
C TYR A 973 -77.34 44.52 -26.23
N ILE A 974 -77.12 45.77 -25.81
CA ILE A 974 -75.82 46.46 -25.72
C ILE A 974 -75.72 47.13 -24.33
N GLN A 975 -74.50 47.24 -23.76
CA GLN A 975 -74.24 47.91 -22.48
C GLN A 975 -73.69 49.35 -22.71
N PRO A 976 -74.35 50.42 -22.21
CA PRO A 976 -73.91 51.82 -22.39
C PRO A 976 -73.02 52.36 -21.26
N GLU A 977 -72.20 53.39 -21.54
CA GLU A 977 -71.35 54.11 -20.58
C GLU A 977 -71.07 55.59 -20.94
N VAL A 978 -70.59 56.40 -19.97
CA VAL A 978 -70.22 57.83 -20.12
C VAL A 978 -69.16 58.27 -19.08
N SER A 979 -68.42 59.35 -19.32
CA SER A 979 -67.43 59.92 -18.36
C SER A 979 -67.60 61.42 -18.12
N PHE A 980 -67.24 61.91 -16.92
CA PHE A 980 -67.41 63.30 -16.46
C PHE A 980 -66.37 63.71 -15.40
N THR A 981 -66.45 64.92 -14.86
CA THR A 981 -65.53 65.47 -13.84
C THR A 981 -66.31 66.10 -12.66
N ALA A 982 -65.86 65.89 -11.42
CA ALA A 982 -66.57 66.30 -10.20
C ALA A 982 -66.26 67.77 -9.78
N ASN A 983 -66.77 68.73 -10.55
CA ASN A 983 -66.48 70.17 -10.37
C ASN A 983 -67.71 71.08 -10.11
N GLN A 984 -68.89 70.49 -9.89
CA GLN A 984 -70.14 71.19 -9.59
C GLN A 984 -70.89 70.36 -8.55
N THR A 985 -71.66 70.99 -7.65
CA THR A 985 -72.34 70.29 -6.54
C THR A 985 -73.49 69.37 -6.96
N PHE A 986 -73.86 69.32 -8.24
CA PHE A 986 -74.92 68.45 -8.76
C PHE A 986 -74.71 68.11 -10.25
N LEU A 987 -74.87 66.83 -10.63
CA LEU A 987 -74.77 66.33 -12.01
C LEU A 987 -75.86 65.30 -12.34
N PHE A 988 -76.30 65.24 -13.59
CA PHE A 988 -77.37 64.34 -14.06
C PHE A 988 -77.09 63.70 -15.42
N PHE A 989 -77.39 62.39 -15.57
CA PHE A 989 -77.16 61.62 -16.80
C PHE A 989 -78.36 60.71 -17.17
N THR A 990 -78.47 60.31 -18.44
CA THR A 990 -79.52 59.40 -18.94
C THR A 990 -78.95 58.31 -19.85
N PHE A 991 -79.37 57.07 -19.64
CA PHE A 991 -79.09 55.91 -20.50
C PHE A 991 -80.39 55.23 -20.97
N ASN A 992 -80.29 54.40 -22.01
CA ASN A 992 -81.40 53.61 -22.55
C ASN A 992 -80.93 52.16 -22.77
N PHE A 993 -81.70 51.19 -22.31
CA PHE A 993 -81.36 49.76 -22.35
C PHE A 993 -82.64 48.96 -22.65
N GLN A 994 -82.69 48.22 -23.76
CA GLN A 994 -83.90 47.48 -24.17
C GLN A 994 -83.54 46.10 -24.73
N PRO A 995 -83.50 45.05 -23.89
CA PRO A 995 -83.15 43.71 -24.33
C PRO A 995 -84.35 43.06 -25.01
N ARG A 996 -84.11 42.38 -26.14
CA ARG A 996 -85.15 41.66 -26.88
C ARG A 996 -84.89 40.16 -26.82
N LEU A 997 -85.90 39.37 -26.48
CA LEU A 997 -85.84 37.90 -26.54
C LEU A 997 -85.45 37.46 -27.96
N ARG A 998 -84.53 36.50 -28.06
CA ARG A 998 -84.25 35.75 -29.29
C ARG A 998 -85.36 34.72 -29.48
N ILE A 999 -86.19 34.92 -30.50
CA ILE A 999 -87.33 34.08 -30.84
C ILE A 999 -87.10 33.50 -32.23
N TYR A 1000 -87.21 32.18 -32.34
CA TYR A 1000 -87.37 31.35 -33.54
C TYR A 1000 -87.78 29.95 -33.02
N ASP A 1001 -88.95 29.39 -33.27
CA ASP A 1001 -90.20 29.93 -33.83
C ASP A 1001 -91.38 29.08 -33.25
N GLY A 1002 -92.64 29.45 -33.41
CA GLY A 1002 -93.15 30.53 -34.27
C GLY A 1002 -94.26 31.37 -33.66
N GLU A 1003 -94.68 32.35 -34.47
CA GLU A 1003 -95.96 33.05 -34.51
C GLU A 1003 -96.64 33.36 -33.15
N SER A 1004 -96.73 34.61 -32.66
CA SER A 1004 -96.35 35.93 -33.21
C SER A 1004 -96.19 36.93 -32.04
N GLY A 1005 -95.53 38.09 -32.13
CA GLY A 1005 -94.79 38.75 -33.22
C GLY A 1005 -93.85 39.82 -32.61
N LEU A 1006 -92.71 40.21 -33.22
CA LEU A 1006 -92.55 41.09 -34.40
C LEU A 1006 -93.09 42.53 -34.20
N THR A 1007 -92.42 43.65 -34.54
CA THR A 1007 -91.06 43.90 -35.13
C THR A 1007 -90.47 45.21 -34.49
N GLY A 1008 -89.59 46.09 -35.00
CA GLY A 1008 -88.77 46.28 -36.22
C GLY A 1008 -88.18 47.71 -36.24
N SER A 1009 -87.12 48.03 -37.02
CA SER A 1009 -86.65 49.41 -37.33
C SER A 1009 -85.53 49.46 -38.41
N TYR A 1010 -85.11 50.67 -38.84
CA TYR A 1010 -84.11 50.96 -39.89
C TYR A 1010 -82.96 51.86 -39.39
N SER A 1011 -81.75 51.79 -40.00
CA SER A 1011 -80.68 52.80 -39.79
C SER A 1011 -79.54 52.87 -40.82
N ALA A 1012 -79.29 51.83 -41.64
CA ALA A 1012 -78.04 51.68 -42.42
C ALA A 1012 -77.75 52.73 -43.52
N PHE A 1013 -78.68 53.64 -43.82
CA PHE A 1013 -78.67 54.45 -45.05
C PHE A 1013 -77.75 55.69 -45.00
N ILE A 1014 -77.46 56.24 -43.82
CA ILE A 1014 -76.85 57.58 -43.68
C ILE A 1014 -75.33 57.58 -43.94
N ILE A 1015 -74.63 56.47 -43.64
CA ILE A 1015 -73.16 56.37 -43.75
C ILE A 1015 -72.68 56.63 -45.19
N ALA A 1016 -73.48 56.27 -46.19
CA ALA A 1016 -73.15 56.45 -47.61
C ALA A 1016 -72.99 57.94 -48.03
N LEU A 1017 -73.63 58.89 -47.33
CA LEU A 1017 -73.76 60.27 -47.80
C LEU A 1017 -72.58 61.16 -47.39
N MET A 1018 -71.96 60.91 -46.22
CA MET A 1018 -70.78 61.68 -45.76
C MET A 1018 -69.56 61.55 -46.68
N ILE A 1019 -69.39 60.39 -47.32
CA ILE A 1019 -68.28 60.12 -48.25
C ILE A 1019 -68.31 61.07 -49.45
N ILE A 1020 -69.51 61.43 -49.92
CA ILE A 1020 -69.72 62.29 -51.11
C ILE A 1020 -69.31 63.75 -50.82
N ALA A 1021 -69.52 64.24 -49.59
CA ALA A 1021 -69.25 65.63 -49.24
C ALA A 1021 -67.74 65.96 -49.21
N VAL A 1022 -66.91 65.05 -48.71
CA VAL A 1022 -65.45 65.22 -48.66
C VAL A 1022 -64.84 65.36 -50.06
N ILE A 1023 -65.41 64.65 -51.05
CA ILE A 1023 -64.98 64.68 -52.45
C ILE A 1023 -65.21 66.05 -53.10
N PHE A 1024 -66.25 66.79 -52.70
CA PHE A 1024 -66.70 68.00 -53.42
C PHE A 1024 -66.15 69.35 -52.92
N LYS A 1025 -65.60 69.46 -51.69
CA LYS A 1025 -65.06 70.73 -51.15
C LYS A 1025 -63.79 70.59 -50.28
N TYR A 1026 -62.83 69.80 -50.74
CA TYR A 1026 -61.61 69.52 -49.96
C TYR A 1026 -60.66 70.72 -49.78
N GLU A 1027 -60.50 71.58 -50.80
CA GLU A 1027 -59.47 72.64 -50.83
C GLU A 1027 -59.62 73.70 -49.74
N THR A 1028 -60.85 74.06 -49.38
CA THR A 1028 -61.14 75.09 -48.36
C THR A 1028 -60.84 74.66 -46.92
N ILE A 1029 -60.66 73.36 -46.65
CA ILE A 1029 -60.63 72.83 -45.28
C ILE A 1029 -59.20 72.45 -44.83
N LEU A 1030 -58.37 71.91 -45.73
CA LEU A 1030 -57.01 71.46 -45.40
C LEU A 1030 -56.07 72.50 -44.78
N PRO A 1031 -56.06 73.80 -45.18
CA PRO A 1031 -55.12 74.78 -44.63
C PRO A 1031 -55.33 75.03 -43.13
N PHE A 1032 -56.59 75.07 -42.70
CA PHE A 1032 -56.98 75.40 -41.32
C PHE A 1032 -56.51 74.32 -40.33
N ALA A 1033 -56.66 73.05 -40.70
CA ALA A 1033 -56.28 71.91 -39.87
C ALA A 1033 -54.77 71.88 -39.54
N ARG A 1034 -53.91 72.38 -40.44
CA ARG A 1034 -52.45 72.44 -40.22
C ARG A 1034 -52.03 73.59 -39.29
N SER A 1035 -52.73 74.72 -39.35
CA SER A 1035 -52.43 75.90 -38.51
C SER A 1035 -52.68 75.62 -37.02
N PHE A 1036 -53.84 75.04 -36.68
CA PHE A 1036 -54.25 74.84 -35.30
C PHE A 1036 -53.34 73.87 -34.52
N TYR A 1037 -52.75 72.89 -35.20
CA TYR A 1037 -51.90 71.86 -34.60
C TYR A 1037 -50.57 72.40 -34.04
N GLY A 1038 -50.04 73.50 -34.60
CA GLY A 1038 -48.79 74.11 -34.13
C GLY A 1038 -48.93 74.80 -32.77
N TYR A 1039 -49.97 75.61 -32.60
CA TYR A 1039 -50.14 76.49 -31.45
C TYR A 1039 -50.34 75.74 -30.11
N ALA A 1040 -51.03 74.60 -30.14
CA ALA A 1040 -51.34 73.82 -28.93
C ALA A 1040 -50.11 73.17 -28.26
N ARG A 1041 -48.97 73.09 -28.94
CA ARG A 1041 -47.82 72.29 -28.52
C ARG A 1041 -46.90 72.96 -27.49
N GLU A 1042 -46.75 74.28 -27.52
CA GLU A 1042 -45.69 74.97 -26.77
C GLU A 1042 -46.12 75.58 -25.43
N THR A 1043 -47.42 75.83 -25.21
CA THR A 1043 -47.89 76.71 -24.13
C THR A 1043 -48.68 76.03 -22.99
N LEU A 1044 -49.35 74.91 -23.24
CA LEU A 1044 -50.40 74.40 -22.33
C LEU A 1044 -49.98 73.27 -21.36
N LEU A 1045 -48.82 72.63 -21.55
CA LEU A 1045 -48.49 71.37 -20.86
C LEU A 1045 -47.67 71.45 -19.55
N PRO A 1046 -46.73 72.40 -19.31
CA PRO A 1046 -45.84 72.31 -18.14
C PRO A 1046 -46.46 72.59 -16.75
N ASN A 1047 -47.56 73.34 -16.68
CA ASN A 1047 -48.03 73.95 -15.41
C ASN A 1047 -49.02 73.11 -14.58
N LEU A 1048 -49.32 71.86 -14.95
CA LEU A 1048 -50.41 71.07 -14.33
C LEU A 1048 -49.99 70.10 -13.22
N ILE A 1049 -48.71 69.98 -12.86
CA ILE A 1049 -48.25 69.00 -11.83
C ILE A 1049 -47.27 69.62 -10.82
N LYS A 1050 -47.71 70.63 -10.03
CA LYS A 1050 -46.90 71.09 -8.87
C LYS A 1050 -47.57 71.87 -7.71
N LYS A 1051 -48.84 71.64 -7.33
CA LYS A 1051 -49.36 72.24 -6.06
C LYS A 1051 -50.58 71.59 -5.35
N SER A 1052 -50.38 70.43 -4.72
CA SER A 1052 -51.10 69.96 -3.51
C SER A 1052 -50.55 68.57 -3.09
N SER A 1053 -50.56 68.13 -1.82
CA SER A 1053 -50.47 68.90 -0.57
C SER A 1053 -49.90 68.02 0.55
N SER A 1054 -48.93 68.58 1.25
CA SER A 1054 -48.56 68.35 2.66
C SER A 1054 -49.66 67.90 3.62
N VAL A 1055 -49.34 66.98 4.56
CA VAL A 1055 -49.49 67.18 6.03
C VAL A 1055 -48.70 66.09 6.81
N LEU A 1056 -48.25 66.48 8.01
CA LEU A 1056 -47.43 65.81 9.03
C LEU A 1056 -47.22 64.28 8.98
N SER A 1057 -45.95 63.87 9.12
CA SER A 1057 -45.48 63.33 10.40
C SER A 1057 -43.98 63.61 10.67
N SER A 1058 -43.65 63.83 11.93
CA SER A 1058 -42.29 63.95 12.50
C SER A 1058 -42.41 63.47 13.96
N THR A 1059 -41.46 62.75 14.55
CA THR A 1059 -40.03 63.08 14.63
C THR A 1059 -39.10 61.87 14.63
N GLN A 1060 -37.99 61.99 13.90
CA GLN A 1060 -36.66 61.35 14.13
C GLN A 1060 -36.63 59.80 14.16
N THR A 1061 -35.74 59.12 13.43
CA THR A 1061 -34.38 59.52 13.01
C THR A 1061 -34.23 59.92 11.53
N THR A 1062 -33.00 60.27 11.15
CA THR A 1062 -32.52 60.54 9.77
C THR A 1062 -31.12 59.92 9.67
N ASP A 1063 -30.88 58.71 9.17
CA ASP A 1063 -31.54 57.87 8.14
C ASP A 1063 -31.39 58.35 6.69
N GLN A 1064 -30.95 57.42 5.84
CA GLN A 1064 -30.74 57.60 4.39
C GLN A 1064 -31.20 56.37 3.59
N ASN A 1065 -31.53 56.62 2.33
CA ASN A 1065 -32.06 55.70 1.32
C ASN A 1065 -31.38 54.32 1.27
N SER A 1066 -32.07 53.19 1.19
CA SER A 1066 -33.26 52.80 0.41
C SER A 1066 -32.99 52.39 -1.06
N ASN A 1067 -33.43 51.16 -1.34
CA ASN A 1067 -33.99 50.59 -2.57
C ASN A 1067 -33.14 50.28 -3.82
N THR A 1068 -33.24 49.00 -4.19
CA THR A 1068 -32.92 48.36 -5.47
C THR A 1068 -33.93 48.69 -6.58
N LYS A 1069 -33.67 48.21 -7.81
CA LYS A 1069 -34.64 48.19 -8.91
C LYS A 1069 -34.54 46.90 -9.75
N LEU A 1070 -35.71 46.34 -10.11
CA LEU A 1070 -36.00 45.44 -11.24
C LEU A 1070 -35.16 44.17 -11.45
N THR A 1071 -35.77 42.99 -11.20
CA THR A 1071 -36.25 41.99 -12.20
C THR A 1071 -36.69 40.70 -11.47
N SER A 1072 -37.56 39.81 -11.96
CA SER A 1072 -38.79 39.96 -12.77
C SER A 1072 -39.48 38.59 -12.92
N ASN A 1073 -40.81 38.55 -12.77
CA ASN A 1073 -41.75 37.62 -13.46
C ASN A 1073 -41.84 36.11 -13.14
N LEU A 1074 -43.11 35.66 -13.07
CA LEU A 1074 -43.67 34.31 -13.29
C LEU A 1074 -43.32 33.16 -12.32
N ASN A 1075 -44.23 32.21 -12.01
CA ASN A 1075 -45.71 32.19 -11.94
C ASN A 1075 -46.19 30.88 -11.27
N ASN A 1076 -47.41 30.87 -10.69
CA ASN A 1076 -48.47 29.82 -10.66
C ASN A 1076 -48.12 28.30 -10.59
N ASP A 1077 -48.87 27.41 -9.94
CA ASP A 1077 -50.14 27.43 -9.18
C ASP A 1077 -50.14 26.20 -8.22
N VAL A 1078 -50.67 26.25 -6.99
CA VAL A 1078 -52.06 25.87 -6.60
C VAL A 1078 -52.44 24.47 -7.15
N THR A 1079 -52.55 23.38 -6.37
CA THR A 1079 -53.60 23.11 -5.35
C THR A 1079 -53.27 22.01 -4.32
N LEU A 1080 -53.84 22.12 -3.10
CA LEU A 1080 -54.35 21.05 -2.19
C LEU A 1080 -53.36 19.96 -1.64
N SER A 1081 -53.54 19.39 -0.44
CA SER A 1081 -54.55 19.59 0.63
C SER A 1081 -53.98 19.25 2.02
N ASN A 1082 -54.71 19.67 3.07
CA ASN A 1082 -54.87 19.08 4.43
C ASN A 1082 -53.66 18.51 5.22
N ASP A 1083 -53.51 18.67 6.53
CA ASP A 1083 -54.14 19.53 7.56
C ASP A 1083 -53.35 19.34 8.89
N THR A 1084 -53.63 20.15 9.91
CA THR A 1084 -53.33 19.95 11.34
C THR A 1084 -51.88 19.84 11.86
N LYS A 1085 -51.52 20.90 12.62
CA LYS A 1085 -50.76 20.91 13.90
C LYS A 1085 -49.24 20.59 13.83
N ARG A 1086 -48.27 21.44 14.22
CA ARG A 1086 -48.11 22.56 15.19
C ARG A 1086 -47.35 22.15 16.47
N ARG A 1087 -46.23 22.88 16.73
CA ARG A 1087 -45.27 22.82 17.87
C ARG A 1087 -44.36 21.58 17.89
N ALA A 1088 -43.06 21.61 18.16
CA ALA A 1088 -41.98 22.59 18.36
C ALA A 1088 -40.85 21.80 19.08
N ARG A 1089 -39.57 22.24 18.98
CA ARG A 1089 -38.43 21.79 19.84
C ARG A 1089 -38.04 20.29 19.69
N VAL A 1090 -36.80 19.81 19.88
CA VAL A 1090 -35.46 20.27 20.35
C VAL A 1090 -34.43 19.53 19.46
N ALA A 1091 -33.21 19.96 19.11
CA ALA A 1091 -32.51 21.26 19.07
C ALA A 1091 -31.39 21.15 18.00
N ASP A 1092 -30.77 22.28 17.66
CA ASP A 1092 -29.35 22.56 17.99
C ASP A 1092 -29.27 24.04 18.42
#